data_AF-A0A7S7NTF6-F1
#
_entry.id   AF-A0A7S7NTF6-F1
#
_cell.length_a   1.000
_cell.length_b   1.000
_cell.length_c   1.000
_cell.angle_alpha   90.00
_cell.angle_beta   90.00
_cell.angle_gamma   90.00
#
_symmetry.space_group_name_H-M   'P 1'
#
loop_
_entity.id
_entity.type
_entity.pdbx_description
1 polymer ?
#
loop_
_entity_poly.entity_id
_entity_poly.type
_entity_poly.pdbx_seq_one_letter_code
_entity_poly.pdbx_strand_id
1 'polypeptide(L)'
;MAQSSPPRLELQADSNWKFLLGDPGGAEARGFDDASWRHVDLPHDWSIEGRPAKDNLTGSGGGFYPAGTGWYRKSFRAPAEWKGRRVNVEFDGVYRDATVYLNGHKLGNQPYGYTSFRFDLTADLDFPGPNVLAVRVDNSQLPNSRWYSGSGIYRHVRVVVNHPAHVADWGVFVTTKQAAAETATVLVRTRVVNEGTASSGLTVETRIVDKAGQLSGSAKATLAVPASGAAEAAQEVTVARPVLWSPGSPALYRVVTRVLQGGKVVDEVVTPFGIRTLAWSADQGLLLNGKPIKLAGGSVHHDNGPLGAMAFDRAEERRVELLKAAGFNAVRASHNPPSPAFLDACDRLGLLVFDEAFDTWKANKAKFDYGRNFEEWWQRDISAMVMRDRNHPSVIFWSIGNEIPEVLVERGPAIAKQLAAQVRALDGSRPVSQAFPTSTSGEFPDGVIAHLDVTGYNYNLAAHHEEDHRRLPSRVMMTTESFPGAAFTEWSLAKDHPYILGEFVWTAMDYLGESGIGSWSYGAPELAAMASKAMAGMQSMVDKMFLAMANGVDMSALMTQGAAQGGESPLSTLFPGFPWHAAQCGDLDLIGYRKPQSFYRDILWNGGDRVYATVRLPEPEGKKTVVAGWAVFPTLPNWTWPGQEGKTLQVEVYSGAEKVRLFLNGKLIGEKPTGREQEFRAMFDVPYAAGTLKAVGVRGERAVAESVLTTAGRPVQLRLKADRTVVQADGQDLSFVTVEAVDAEGRLQMNADQEAHFAISGPGAIAAVGNADGRDSDSYQGTQRKLYQGRALVIVRAAKQGGTIRLSATAPGLADAAVTIQAKATAARAELQ
;
A
#
# COMPACT_ATOMS: atom_id res chain seq x y z
N MET A 1 19.32 -1.28 -40.10
CA MET A 1 20.44 -0.72 -39.32
C MET A 1 20.54 -1.55 -38.05
N ALA A 2 21.68 -2.17 -37.76
CA ALA A 2 21.86 -2.93 -36.52
C ALA A 2 21.68 -1.96 -35.34
N GLN A 3 20.65 -2.16 -34.51
CA GLN A 3 20.55 -1.46 -33.24
C GLN A 3 21.76 -1.88 -32.41
N SER A 4 22.68 -0.95 -32.17
CA SER A 4 23.75 -1.15 -31.19
C SER A 4 23.10 -1.49 -29.85
N SER A 5 23.53 -2.57 -29.20
CA SER A 5 23.06 -2.94 -27.86
C SER A 5 23.13 -1.74 -26.91
N PRO A 6 22.15 -1.54 -26.03
CA PRO A 6 22.16 -0.41 -25.12
C PRO A 6 23.38 -0.49 -24.18
N PRO A 7 23.91 0.66 -23.73
CA PRO A 7 25.12 0.71 -22.90
C PRO A 7 24.93 -0.01 -21.55
N ARG A 8 23.75 0.15 -20.96
CA ARG A 8 23.18 -0.64 -19.85
C ARG A 8 22.10 -1.57 -20.38
N LEU A 9 22.07 -2.81 -19.93
CA LEU A 9 20.98 -3.74 -20.23
C LEU A 9 20.24 -4.11 -18.95
N GLU A 10 18.93 -3.92 -18.94
CA GLU A 10 18.04 -4.34 -17.86
C GLU A 10 17.06 -5.37 -18.42
N LEU A 11 17.21 -6.62 -18.00
CA LEU A 11 16.38 -7.74 -18.44
C LEU A 11 15.38 -8.09 -17.36
N GLN A 12 14.10 -8.04 -17.70
CA GLN A 12 13.04 -8.56 -16.82
C GLN A 12 13.25 -10.07 -16.64
N ALA A 13 13.14 -10.55 -15.40
CA ALA A 13 13.40 -11.93 -15.07
C ALA A 13 12.16 -12.60 -14.44
N ASP A 14 10.97 -12.04 -14.62
CA ASP A 14 9.76 -12.51 -13.94
C ASP A 14 9.20 -13.83 -14.50
N SER A 15 9.38 -14.12 -15.78
CA SER A 15 8.71 -15.29 -16.36
C SER A 15 9.52 -16.59 -16.26
N ASN A 16 8.81 -17.72 -16.36
CA ASN A 16 9.35 -19.07 -16.50
C ASN A 16 10.22 -19.51 -15.31
N TRP A 17 9.82 -19.18 -14.09
CA TRP A 17 10.39 -19.80 -12.89
C TRP A 17 9.78 -21.17 -12.67
N LYS A 18 10.54 -22.02 -11.99
CA LYS A 18 10.07 -23.26 -11.39
C LYS A 18 9.94 -23.06 -9.89
N PHE A 19 8.84 -23.54 -9.31
CA PHE A 19 8.54 -23.40 -7.90
C PHE A 19 8.17 -24.75 -7.27
N LEU A 20 8.65 -24.94 -6.04
CA LEU A 20 8.22 -26.01 -5.15
C LEU A 20 7.98 -25.44 -3.75
N LEU A 21 6.80 -25.72 -3.20
CA LEU A 21 6.54 -25.56 -1.77
C LEU A 21 7.09 -26.79 -1.03
N GLY A 22 8.14 -26.59 -0.25
CA GLY A 22 8.94 -27.63 0.39
C GLY A 22 10.40 -27.22 0.48
N ASP A 23 11.21 -27.97 1.23
CA ASP A 23 12.64 -27.69 1.43
C ASP A 23 13.52 -28.90 1.07
N PRO A 24 13.57 -29.29 -0.22
CA PRO A 24 14.38 -30.42 -0.65
C PRO A 24 15.88 -30.11 -0.52
N GLY A 25 16.64 -31.08 -0.01
CA GLY A 25 18.09 -30.98 0.05
C GLY A 25 18.73 -30.97 -1.34
N GLY A 26 19.71 -30.07 -1.56
CA GLY A 26 20.48 -29.99 -2.80
C GLY A 26 19.83 -29.16 -3.92
N ALA A 27 18.69 -28.51 -3.67
CA ALA A 27 18.00 -27.69 -4.66
C ALA A 27 18.75 -26.41 -5.08
N GLU A 28 19.85 -26.06 -4.41
CA GLU A 28 20.81 -25.06 -4.85
C GLU A 28 21.65 -25.54 -6.04
N ALA A 29 21.87 -26.85 -6.18
CA ALA A 29 22.81 -27.40 -7.15
C ALA A 29 22.32 -27.19 -8.58
N ARG A 30 23.25 -26.86 -9.49
CA ARG A 30 22.96 -26.65 -10.91
C ARG A 30 22.23 -27.86 -11.54
N GLY A 31 22.71 -29.07 -11.24
CA GLY A 31 22.18 -30.32 -11.80
C GLY A 31 21.01 -30.94 -11.03
N PHE A 32 20.42 -30.24 -10.06
CA PHE A 32 19.23 -30.74 -9.35
C PHE A 32 18.07 -30.92 -10.33
N ASP A 33 17.38 -32.07 -10.24
CA ASP A 33 16.21 -32.36 -11.07
C ASP A 33 14.97 -31.62 -10.56
N ASP A 34 14.64 -30.53 -11.24
CA ASP A 34 13.44 -29.72 -11.01
C ASP A 34 12.38 -29.94 -12.10
N ALA A 35 12.43 -31.05 -12.86
CA ALA A 35 11.49 -31.30 -13.95
C ALA A 35 10.02 -31.38 -13.47
N SER A 36 9.80 -31.85 -12.24
CA SER A 36 8.46 -31.97 -11.64
C SER A 36 7.96 -30.69 -10.97
N TRP A 37 8.76 -29.62 -10.92
CA TRP A 37 8.38 -28.39 -10.24
C TRP A 37 7.37 -27.60 -11.07
N ARG A 38 6.48 -26.87 -10.38
CA ARG A 38 5.44 -26.09 -11.04
C ARG A 38 6.07 -24.88 -11.74
N HIS A 39 5.64 -24.59 -12.96
CA HIS A 39 6.00 -23.34 -13.62
C HIS A 39 5.18 -22.17 -13.06
N VAL A 40 5.85 -21.06 -12.72
CA VAL A 40 5.22 -19.83 -12.25
C VAL A 40 5.87 -18.61 -12.91
N ASP A 41 5.08 -17.55 -13.10
CA ASP A 41 5.56 -16.23 -13.49
C ASP A 41 5.40 -15.29 -12.30
N LEU A 42 6.46 -14.55 -11.98
CA LEU A 42 6.48 -13.55 -10.92
C LEU A 42 5.66 -12.30 -11.31
N PRO A 43 5.25 -11.48 -10.33
CA PRO A 43 5.31 -11.72 -8.89
C PRO A 43 4.49 -12.94 -8.46
N HIS A 44 4.94 -13.65 -7.42
CA HIS A 44 4.30 -14.87 -6.93
C HIS A 44 4.27 -14.90 -5.39
N ASP A 45 3.08 -15.22 -4.86
CA ASP A 45 2.80 -15.43 -3.45
C ASP A 45 2.12 -16.79 -3.27
N TRP A 46 2.80 -17.76 -2.65
CA TRP A 46 2.22 -19.11 -2.50
C TRP A 46 1.23 -19.21 -1.33
N SER A 47 1.25 -18.25 -0.40
CA SER A 47 0.35 -18.27 0.76
C SER A 47 -1.10 -18.08 0.32
N ILE A 48 -1.34 -17.16 -0.63
CA ILE A 48 -2.68 -16.82 -1.13
C ILE A 48 -3.33 -17.94 -1.96
N GLU A 49 -2.53 -18.89 -2.44
CA GLU A 49 -3.03 -20.08 -3.15
C GLU A 49 -3.72 -21.07 -2.21
N GLY A 50 -3.31 -21.05 -0.94
CA GLY A 50 -3.95 -21.79 0.14
C GLY A 50 -5.29 -21.17 0.57
N ARG A 51 -5.90 -21.79 1.58
CA ARG A 51 -7.11 -21.25 2.24
C ARG A 51 -6.77 -20.81 3.66
N PRO A 52 -7.43 -19.76 4.19
CA PRO A 52 -7.32 -19.46 5.60
C PRO A 52 -7.93 -20.60 6.43
N ALA A 53 -7.23 -21.03 7.48
CA ALA A 53 -7.66 -22.10 8.36
C ALA A 53 -7.20 -21.81 9.79
N LYS A 54 -8.08 -22.05 10.77
CA LYS A 54 -7.86 -21.73 12.19
C LYS A 54 -6.50 -22.20 12.73
N ASP A 55 -6.03 -23.35 12.27
CA ASP A 55 -4.81 -24.00 12.78
C ASP A 55 -3.51 -23.57 12.04
N ASN A 56 -3.61 -22.71 11.01
CA ASN A 56 -2.43 -22.16 10.35
C ASN A 56 -1.65 -21.25 11.32
N LEU A 57 -0.35 -21.49 11.43
CA LEU A 57 0.52 -20.89 12.45
C LEU A 57 0.76 -19.37 12.28
N THR A 58 0.42 -18.81 11.11
CA THR A 58 0.40 -17.35 10.89
C THR A 58 -0.61 -16.65 11.81
N GLY A 59 -1.65 -17.37 12.26
CA GLY A 59 -2.66 -16.89 13.19
C GLY A 59 -3.43 -15.67 12.67
N SER A 60 -4.08 -14.96 13.59
CA SER A 60 -4.87 -13.76 13.27
C SER A 60 -4.06 -12.70 12.52
N GLY A 61 -2.77 -12.57 12.88
CA GLY A 61 -1.88 -11.59 12.28
C GLY A 61 -1.70 -11.82 10.79
N GLY A 62 -1.34 -13.04 10.38
CA GLY A 62 -1.19 -13.38 8.95
C GLY A 62 -2.48 -13.86 8.27
N GLY A 63 -3.66 -13.54 8.81
CA GLY A 63 -4.96 -13.87 8.20
C GLY A 63 -5.26 -15.36 8.18
N PHE A 64 -4.60 -16.16 9.02
CA PHE A 64 -4.71 -17.61 9.06
C PHE A 64 -4.32 -18.30 7.75
N TYR A 65 -3.50 -17.70 6.88
CA TYR A 65 -3.00 -18.34 5.65
C TYR A 65 -1.80 -19.28 5.91
N PRO A 66 -1.58 -20.32 5.08
CA PRO A 66 -0.41 -21.18 5.21
C PRO A 66 0.86 -20.43 4.78
N ALA A 67 2.02 -20.88 5.26
CA ALA A 67 3.33 -20.36 4.85
C ALA A 67 4.34 -21.52 4.70
N GLY A 68 5.49 -21.49 5.36
CA GLY A 68 6.51 -22.54 5.28
C GLY A 68 7.71 -22.13 4.43
N THR A 69 8.42 -23.12 3.90
CA THR A 69 9.62 -22.90 3.08
C THR A 69 9.33 -23.27 1.64
N GLY A 70 9.75 -22.43 0.70
CA GLY A 70 9.60 -22.66 -0.73
C GLY A 70 10.88 -22.36 -1.49
N TRP A 71 11.02 -22.98 -2.66
CA TRP A 71 12.16 -22.79 -3.55
C TRP A 71 11.72 -22.33 -4.93
N TYR A 72 12.50 -21.43 -5.50
CA TYR A 72 12.39 -20.98 -6.88
C TYR A 72 13.66 -21.32 -7.64
N ARG A 73 13.52 -21.78 -8.89
CA ARG A 73 14.65 -22.03 -9.80
C ARG A 73 14.38 -21.41 -11.17
N LYS A 74 15.37 -20.72 -11.73
CA LYS A 74 15.32 -20.17 -13.08
C LYS A 74 16.60 -20.53 -13.83
N SER A 75 16.43 -21.17 -14.98
CA SER A 75 17.53 -21.39 -15.92
C SER A 75 17.59 -20.24 -16.91
N PHE A 76 18.79 -19.79 -17.26
CA PHE A 76 19.01 -18.75 -18.29
C PHE A 76 20.37 -18.93 -18.98
N ARG A 77 20.55 -18.31 -20.14
CA ARG A 77 21.87 -18.27 -20.82
C ARG A 77 22.52 -16.92 -20.67
N ALA A 78 23.81 -16.91 -20.32
CA ALA A 78 24.64 -15.70 -20.32
C ALA A 78 25.32 -15.57 -21.70
N PRO A 79 24.96 -14.57 -22.51
CA PRO A 79 25.57 -14.36 -23.81
C PRO A 79 27.07 -14.01 -23.70
N ALA A 80 27.86 -14.35 -24.72
CA ALA A 80 29.31 -14.10 -24.71
C ALA A 80 29.65 -12.60 -24.61
N GLU A 81 28.73 -11.72 -25.03
CA GLU A 81 28.82 -10.27 -24.96
C GLU A 81 28.82 -9.73 -23.52
N TRP A 82 28.45 -10.55 -22.53
CA TRP A 82 28.51 -10.19 -21.12
C TRP A 82 29.90 -10.42 -20.51
N LYS A 83 30.83 -11.08 -21.22
CA LYS A 83 32.20 -11.27 -20.72
C LYS A 83 32.87 -9.94 -20.44
N GLY A 84 33.41 -9.78 -19.23
CA GLY A 84 34.04 -8.54 -18.77
C GLY A 84 33.05 -7.43 -18.40
N ARG A 85 31.73 -7.68 -18.45
CA ARG A 85 30.69 -6.81 -17.88
C ARG A 85 30.46 -7.14 -16.41
N ARG A 86 29.66 -6.32 -15.75
CA ARG A 86 29.16 -6.54 -14.39
C ARG A 86 27.71 -6.95 -14.46
N VAL A 87 27.38 -8.12 -13.93
CA VAL A 87 26.05 -8.73 -14.06
C VAL A 87 25.48 -8.93 -12.66
N ASN A 88 24.35 -8.30 -12.36
CA ASN A 88 23.69 -8.41 -11.07
C ASN A 88 22.27 -8.95 -11.26
N VAL A 89 21.79 -9.73 -10.29
CA VAL A 89 20.35 -9.95 -10.11
C VAL A 89 19.83 -8.97 -9.07
N GLU A 90 18.68 -8.38 -9.33
CA GLU A 90 17.97 -7.48 -8.43
C GLU A 90 16.57 -8.01 -8.13
N PHE A 91 16.22 -8.04 -6.85
CA PHE A 91 14.91 -8.38 -6.35
C PHE A 91 14.28 -7.15 -5.71
N ASP A 92 13.05 -6.82 -6.08
CA ASP A 92 12.34 -5.68 -5.47
C ASP A 92 11.79 -5.99 -4.08
N GLY A 93 11.65 -7.29 -3.74
CA GLY A 93 11.29 -7.79 -2.42
C GLY A 93 10.98 -9.30 -2.44
N VAL A 94 11.39 -9.99 -1.38
CA VAL A 94 11.15 -11.44 -1.19
C VAL A 94 10.78 -11.68 0.27
N TYR A 95 9.57 -12.15 0.54
CA TYR A 95 9.10 -12.41 1.90
C TYR A 95 9.19 -13.91 2.22
N ARG A 96 10.06 -14.36 3.13
CA ARG A 96 11.19 -13.65 3.76
C ARG A 96 12.37 -14.60 3.94
N ASP A 97 13.44 -14.12 4.56
CA ASP A 97 14.64 -14.91 4.86
C ASP A 97 15.19 -15.62 3.62
N ALA A 98 15.31 -14.86 2.53
CA ALA A 98 15.74 -15.36 1.24
C ALA A 98 17.23 -15.75 1.26
N THR A 99 17.56 -16.86 0.61
CA THR A 99 18.94 -17.26 0.30
C THR A 99 19.07 -17.48 -1.20
N VAL A 100 20.02 -16.80 -1.84
CA VAL A 100 20.18 -16.80 -3.30
C VAL A 100 21.46 -17.53 -3.69
N TYR A 101 21.35 -18.37 -4.72
CA TYR A 101 22.43 -19.18 -5.27
C TYR A 101 22.51 -19.03 -6.78
N LEU A 102 23.72 -19.05 -7.33
CA LEU A 102 23.97 -19.21 -8.77
C LEU A 102 24.82 -20.46 -8.98
N ASN A 103 24.34 -21.39 -9.80
CA ASN A 103 25.06 -22.62 -10.15
C ASN A 103 25.53 -23.46 -8.94
N GLY A 104 24.80 -23.41 -7.82
CA GLY A 104 25.18 -24.06 -6.55
C GLY A 104 26.07 -23.23 -5.63
N HIS A 105 26.61 -22.11 -6.10
CA HIS A 105 27.37 -21.18 -5.26
C HIS A 105 26.41 -20.21 -4.54
N LYS A 106 26.57 -20.06 -3.22
CA LYS A 106 25.75 -19.16 -2.41
C LYS A 106 26.20 -17.72 -2.58
N LEU A 107 25.31 -16.86 -3.08
CA LEU A 107 25.58 -15.43 -3.25
C LEU A 107 25.37 -14.65 -1.95
N GLY A 108 24.33 -15.00 -1.17
CA GLY A 108 24.06 -14.35 0.10
C GLY A 108 22.64 -14.55 0.63
N ASN A 109 22.31 -13.77 1.66
CA ASN A 109 21.04 -13.79 2.37
C ASN A 109 20.39 -12.41 2.39
N GLN A 110 19.06 -12.38 2.46
CA GLN A 110 18.27 -11.17 2.74
C GLN A 110 17.15 -11.53 3.74
N PRO A 111 17.30 -11.20 5.04
CA PRO A 111 16.29 -11.49 6.06
C PRO A 111 15.01 -10.67 5.91
N TYR A 112 15.15 -9.36 5.69
CA TYR A 112 14.02 -8.45 5.66
C TYR A 112 13.22 -8.62 4.37
N GLY A 113 11.89 -8.75 4.52
CA GLY A 113 11.01 -9.13 3.41
C GLY A 113 10.58 -8.00 2.48
N TYR A 114 10.90 -6.74 2.80
CA TYR A 114 10.31 -5.58 2.12
C TYR A 114 11.30 -4.67 1.41
N THR A 115 12.60 -4.83 1.64
CA THR A 115 13.64 -4.05 0.97
C THR A 115 14.10 -4.72 -0.32
N SER A 116 14.42 -3.89 -1.30
CA SER A 116 15.05 -4.35 -2.54
C SER A 116 16.53 -4.66 -2.30
N PHE A 117 17.07 -5.66 -2.99
CA PHE A 117 18.46 -6.09 -2.83
C PHE A 117 19.04 -6.66 -4.12
N ARG A 118 20.38 -6.68 -4.19
CA ARG A 118 21.14 -7.14 -5.36
C ARG A 118 22.23 -8.13 -4.97
N PHE A 119 22.55 -9.03 -5.88
CA PHE A 119 23.72 -9.90 -5.81
C PHE A 119 24.47 -9.92 -7.13
N ASP A 120 25.80 -9.86 -7.04
CA ASP A 120 26.69 -9.97 -8.19
C ASP A 120 26.75 -11.42 -8.67
N LEU A 121 26.48 -11.62 -9.96
CA LEU A 121 26.53 -12.90 -10.66
C LEU A 121 27.86 -13.10 -11.39
N THR A 122 28.64 -12.03 -11.58
CA THR A 122 29.72 -11.94 -12.58
C THR A 122 30.75 -13.06 -12.48
N ALA A 123 31.19 -13.41 -11.26
CA ALA A 123 32.24 -14.39 -11.05
C ALA A 123 31.80 -15.84 -11.29
N ASP A 124 30.50 -16.13 -11.17
CA ASP A 124 29.94 -17.49 -11.14
C ASP A 124 29.19 -17.86 -12.44
N LEU A 125 29.17 -16.95 -13.43
CA LEU A 125 28.53 -17.18 -14.72
C LEU A 125 29.28 -18.22 -15.57
N ASP A 126 28.55 -19.24 -16.01
CA ASP A 126 28.98 -20.16 -17.06
C ASP A 126 28.50 -19.63 -18.42
N PHE A 127 29.44 -19.19 -19.26
CA PHE A 127 29.14 -18.71 -20.61
C PHE A 127 28.92 -19.83 -21.64
N PRO A 128 29.70 -20.94 -21.63
CA PRO A 128 29.38 -22.11 -22.48
C PRO A 128 28.02 -22.76 -22.20
N GLY A 129 27.61 -22.85 -20.93
CA GLY A 129 26.44 -23.63 -20.48
C GLY A 129 25.24 -22.81 -19.97
N PRO A 130 24.15 -23.48 -19.55
CA PRO A 130 23.03 -22.82 -18.88
C PRO A 130 23.40 -22.45 -17.45
N ASN A 131 22.98 -21.27 -16.99
CA ASN A 131 23.09 -20.84 -15.61
C ASN A 131 21.79 -21.13 -14.87
N VAL A 132 21.89 -21.50 -13.59
CA VAL A 132 20.72 -21.74 -12.72
C VAL A 132 20.78 -20.81 -11.53
N LEU A 133 19.81 -19.90 -11.47
CA LEU A 133 19.52 -19.10 -10.28
C LEU A 133 18.54 -19.90 -9.40
N ALA A 134 18.92 -20.14 -8.14
CA ALA A 134 18.06 -20.81 -7.16
C ALA A 134 17.84 -19.88 -5.95
N VAL A 135 16.60 -19.82 -5.47
CA VAL A 135 16.22 -18.98 -4.33
C VAL A 135 15.43 -19.81 -3.34
N ARG A 136 16.00 -20.01 -2.14
CA ARG A 136 15.28 -20.56 -0.99
C ARG A 136 14.62 -19.43 -0.23
N VAL A 137 13.33 -19.54 0.05
CA VAL A 137 12.56 -18.55 0.82
C VAL A 137 11.98 -19.25 2.05
N ASP A 138 12.31 -18.76 3.24
CA ASP A 138 11.95 -19.40 4.51
C ASP A 138 10.98 -18.54 5.31
N ASN A 139 9.69 -18.88 5.23
CA ASN A 139 8.64 -18.28 6.03
C ASN A 139 8.04 -19.32 7.01
N SER A 140 8.90 -20.17 7.60
CA SER A 140 8.46 -21.28 8.46
C SER A 140 8.37 -20.92 9.95
N GLN A 141 9.16 -19.96 10.44
CA GLN A 141 9.11 -19.50 11.83
C GLN A 141 7.99 -18.49 12.03
N LEU A 142 6.92 -18.91 12.69
CA LEU A 142 5.64 -18.18 12.83
C LEU A 142 5.15 -18.11 14.28
N PRO A 143 4.41 -17.04 14.67
CA PRO A 143 4.06 -15.87 13.87
C PRO A 143 5.22 -14.86 13.77
N ASN A 144 5.33 -14.18 12.62
CA ASN A 144 6.42 -13.23 12.32
C ASN A 144 5.95 -11.89 11.73
N SER A 145 4.63 -11.67 11.67
CA SER A 145 4.00 -10.45 11.15
C SER A 145 2.67 -10.23 11.86
N ARG A 146 2.27 -8.96 12.03
CA ARG A 146 0.95 -8.58 12.56
C ARG A 146 -0.13 -8.54 11.48
N TRP A 147 0.25 -8.39 10.20
CA TRP A 147 -0.63 -8.42 9.03
C TRP A 147 -0.24 -9.54 8.08
N TYR A 148 -1.05 -9.81 7.05
CA TYR A 148 -0.73 -10.77 6.01
C TYR A 148 0.53 -10.35 5.25
N SER A 149 1.60 -11.15 5.36
CA SER A 149 2.85 -10.87 4.66
C SER A 149 2.88 -11.44 3.24
N GLY A 150 2.15 -12.53 3.01
CA GLY A 150 2.41 -13.44 1.89
C GLY A 150 3.73 -14.20 2.05
N SER A 151 4.03 -15.04 1.07
CA SER A 151 5.28 -15.80 1.02
C SER A 151 5.79 -15.96 -0.42
N GLY A 152 7.04 -15.57 -0.66
CA GLY A 152 7.71 -15.75 -1.95
C GLY A 152 8.32 -14.50 -2.55
N ILE A 153 8.59 -14.58 -3.85
CA ILE A 153 9.13 -13.48 -4.65
C ILE A 153 7.94 -12.67 -5.17
N TYR A 154 7.38 -11.85 -4.29
CA TYR A 154 6.11 -11.15 -4.49
C TYR A 154 6.24 -9.81 -5.23
N ARG A 155 7.48 -9.40 -5.59
CA ARG A 155 7.79 -8.24 -6.43
C ARG A 155 8.69 -8.63 -7.59
N HIS A 156 8.89 -7.71 -8.53
CA HIS A 156 9.65 -7.91 -9.76
C HIS A 156 11.11 -8.29 -9.53
N VAL A 157 11.66 -9.07 -10.47
CA VAL A 157 13.07 -9.47 -10.54
C VAL A 157 13.65 -9.05 -11.88
N ARG A 158 14.90 -8.59 -11.88
CA ARG A 158 15.63 -8.21 -13.08
C ARG A 158 17.09 -8.62 -13.03
N VAL A 159 17.68 -8.83 -14.19
CA VAL A 159 19.14 -8.96 -14.36
C VAL A 159 19.67 -7.71 -15.05
N VAL A 160 20.61 -7.05 -14.38
CA VAL A 160 21.21 -5.78 -14.81
C VAL A 160 22.65 -6.05 -15.26
N VAL A 161 22.97 -5.68 -16.49
CA VAL A 161 24.29 -5.86 -17.10
C VAL A 161 24.90 -4.50 -17.41
N ASN A 162 26.00 -4.19 -16.72
CA ASN A 162 26.67 -2.90 -16.74
C ASN A 162 28.07 -3.01 -17.35
N HIS A 163 28.55 -1.90 -17.92
CA HIS A 163 29.97 -1.70 -18.14
C HIS A 163 30.73 -1.59 -16.79
N PRO A 164 32.01 -1.99 -16.67
CA PRO A 164 32.76 -1.85 -15.41
C PRO A 164 32.81 -0.42 -14.84
N ALA A 165 32.80 0.58 -15.73
CA ALA A 165 32.54 1.97 -15.37
C ALA A 165 31.07 2.31 -15.63
N HIS A 166 30.29 2.50 -14.58
CA HIS A 166 28.84 2.72 -14.64
C HIS A 166 28.34 3.57 -13.45
N VAL A 167 27.13 4.10 -13.55
CA VAL A 167 26.41 4.74 -12.45
C VAL A 167 26.14 3.68 -11.38
N ALA A 168 26.52 3.97 -10.13
CA ALA A 168 26.31 3.08 -9.00
C ALA A 168 24.83 2.72 -8.81
N ASP A 169 24.57 1.63 -8.09
CA ASP A 169 23.20 1.25 -7.71
C ASP A 169 22.51 2.39 -6.98
N TRP A 170 21.34 2.78 -7.49
CA TRP A 170 20.57 3.95 -7.05
C TRP A 170 21.44 5.23 -6.91
N GLY A 171 22.47 5.35 -7.76
CA GLY A 171 23.53 6.34 -7.66
C GLY A 171 23.18 7.72 -8.19
N VAL A 172 22.01 7.90 -8.81
CA VAL A 172 21.48 9.22 -9.19
C VAL A 172 20.59 9.73 -8.07
N PHE A 173 20.85 10.94 -7.59
CA PHE A 173 20.00 11.63 -6.63
C PHE A 173 19.65 13.02 -7.13
N VAL A 174 18.35 13.25 -7.35
CA VAL A 174 17.81 14.49 -7.89
C VAL A 174 17.11 15.27 -6.79
N THR A 175 17.52 16.52 -6.57
CA THR A 175 16.90 17.43 -5.61
C THR A 175 16.57 18.77 -6.27
N THR A 176 15.51 19.42 -5.82
CA THR A 176 15.13 20.76 -6.27
C THR A 176 15.59 21.76 -5.22
N LYS A 177 16.63 22.55 -5.52
CA LYS A 177 17.17 23.55 -4.57
C LYS A 177 16.21 24.72 -4.38
N GLN A 178 15.60 25.15 -5.48
CA GLN A 178 14.63 26.23 -5.53
C GLN A 178 13.72 26.02 -6.74
N ALA A 179 12.45 26.40 -6.61
CA ALA A 179 11.50 26.38 -7.70
C ALA A 179 10.53 27.56 -7.58
N ALA A 180 10.43 28.33 -8.66
CA ALA A 180 9.48 29.41 -8.88
C ALA A 180 8.78 29.21 -10.24
N ALA A 181 7.83 30.09 -10.58
CA ALA A 181 7.08 29.99 -11.82
C ALA A 181 7.96 30.14 -13.07
N GLU A 182 9.02 30.96 -12.99
CA GLU A 182 9.89 31.29 -14.11
C GLU A 182 11.07 30.33 -14.25
N THR A 183 11.56 29.78 -13.14
CA THR A 183 12.76 28.94 -13.13
C THR A 183 12.80 27.98 -11.93
N ALA A 184 13.43 26.82 -12.13
CA ALA A 184 13.87 25.93 -11.06
C ALA A 184 15.35 25.59 -11.22
N THR A 185 16.05 25.42 -10.09
CA THR A 185 17.40 24.88 -10.05
C THR A 185 17.34 23.46 -9.52
N VAL A 186 17.65 22.50 -10.38
CA VAL A 186 17.71 21.08 -10.06
C VAL A 186 19.16 20.68 -9.83
N LEU A 187 19.48 20.13 -8.67
CA LEU A 187 20.78 19.53 -8.37
C LEU A 187 20.70 18.02 -8.63
N VAL A 188 21.53 17.54 -9.55
CA VAL A 188 21.70 16.11 -9.84
C VAL A 188 23.06 15.68 -9.31
N ARG A 189 23.06 14.79 -8.31
CA ARG A 189 24.26 14.08 -7.85
C ARG A 189 24.29 12.71 -8.51
N THR A 190 25.40 12.38 -9.16
CA THR A 190 25.59 11.08 -9.80
C THR A 190 26.85 10.44 -9.28
N ARG A 191 26.69 9.35 -8.52
CA ARG A 191 27.79 8.47 -8.10
C ARG A 191 28.11 7.50 -9.22
N VAL A 192 29.36 7.54 -9.70
CA VAL A 192 29.89 6.63 -10.73
C VAL A 192 30.93 5.72 -10.08
N VAL A 193 30.82 4.43 -10.33
CA VAL A 193 31.80 3.42 -9.94
C VAL A 193 32.68 3.06 -11.12
N ASN A 194 33.93 2.71 -10.84
CA ASN A 194 34.85 2.09 -11.77
C ASN A 194 35.37 0.81 -11.13
N GLU A 195 34.76 -0.30 -11.51
CA GLU A 195 35.13 -1.64 -11.05
C GLU A 195 36.18 -2.29 -11.97
N GLY A 196 36.82 -1.50 -12.84
CA GLY A 196 37.97 -1.91 -13.61
C GLY A 196 39.27 -1.83 -12.81
N THR A 197 40.35 -2.31 -13.41
CA THR A 197 41.68 -2.42 -12.78
C THR A 197 42.54 -1.16 -12.95
N ALA A 198 42.09 -0.17 -13.72
CA ALA A 198 42.81 1.09 -13.96
C ALA A 198 41.91 2.30 -13.69
N SER A 199 42.51 3.38 -13.20
CA SER A 199 41.82 4.66 -13.06
C SER A 199 41.30 5.15 -14.42
N SER A 200 40.11 5.75 -14.43
CA SER A 200 39.44 6.19 -15.65
C SER A 200 39.00 7.65 -15.54
N GLY A 201 39.32 8.43 -16.57
CA GLY A 201 38.68 9.73 -16.81
C GLY A 201 37.31 9.52 -17.44
N LEU A 202 36.25 9.84 -16.70
CA LEU A 202 34.87 9.65 -17.12
C LEU A 202 34.16 11.01 -17.24
N THR A 203 33.27 11.15 -18.21
CA THR A 203 32.38 12.33 -18.30
C THR A 203 30.96 11.92 -17.95
N VAL A 204 30.34 12.63 -17.01
CA VAL A 204 28.93 12.50 -16.67
C VAL A 204 28.16 13.59 -17.40
N GLU A 205 27.30 13.19 -18.33
CA GLU A 205 26.34 14.06 -19.01
C GLU A 205 24.96 13.88 -18.39
N THR A 206 24.39 14.97 -17.89
CA THR A 206 23.05 15.03 -17.30
C THR A 206 22.15 15.81 -18.24
N ARG A 207 21.00 15.23 -18.60
CA ARG A 207 19.97 15.88 -19.43
C ARG A 207 18.62 15.76 -18.74
N ILE A 208 17.99 16.88 -18.42
CA ILE A 208 16.61 16.91 -17.93
C ILE A 208 15.70 17.02 -19.13
N VAL A 209 14.78 16.07 -19.28
CA VAL A 209 13.75 16.07 -20.32
C VAL A 209 12.36 16.06 -19.71
N ASP A 210 11.42 16.74 -20.37
CA ASP A 210 10.02 16.77 -19.96
C ASP A 210 9.25 15.51 -20.40
N LYS A 211 7.95 15.50 -20.10
CA LYS A 211 7.01 14.44 -20.48
C LYS A 211 6.93 14.24 -22.00
N ALA A 212 7.09 15.29 -22.80
CA ALA A 212 7.10 15.23 -24.27
C ALA A 212 8.45 14.75 -24.83
N GLY A 213 9.47 14.59 -23.97
CA GLY A 213 10.82 14.21 -24.37
C GLY A 213 11.68 15.40 -24.84
N GLN A 214 11.21 16.63 -24.64
CA GLN A 214 11.98 17.83 -24.99
C GLN A 214 13.02 18.13 -23.92
N LEU A 215 14.21 18.59 -24.34
CA LEU A 215 15.29 18.96 -23.43
C LEU A 215 14.91 20.24 -22.67
N SER A 216 14.85 20.15 -21.34
CA SER A 216 14.59 21.29 -20.46
C SER A 216 15.87 21.91 -19.88
N GLY A 217 16.97 21.16 -19.85
CA GLY A 217 18.28 21.63 -19.42
C GLY A 217 19.32 20.50 -19.43
N SER A 218 20.60 20.84 -19.39
CA SER A 218 21.69 19.86 -19.35
C SER A 218 22.95 20.39 -18.68
N ALA A 219 23.79 19.48 -18.16
CA ALA A 219 25.11 19.78 -17.63
C ALA A 219 26.11 18.65 -17.95
N LYS A 220 27.41 18.96 -17.92
CA LYS A 220 28.50 17.98 -18.07
C LYS A 220 29.55 18.18 -16.99
N ALA A 221 30.13 17.09 -16.50
CA ALA A 221 31.23 17.12 -15.54
C ALA A 221 32.21 15.98 -15.86
N THR A 222 33.49 16.20 -15.66
CA THR A 222 34.53 15.16 -15.81
C THR A 222 35.02 14.73 -14.43
N LEU A 223 35.11 13.42 -14.22
CA LEU A 223 35.56 12.79 -12.99
C LEU A 223 36.81 11.95 -13.28
N ALA A 224 37.77 12.00 -12.36
CA ALA A 224 38.80 10.96 -12.25
C ALA A 224 38.29 9.90 -11.28
N VAL A 225 37.98 8.70 -11.77
CA VAL A 225 37.45 7.61 -10.94
C VAL A 225 38.53 6.55 -10.75
N PRO A 226 39.02 6.34 -9.51
CA PRO A 226 40.10 5.38 -9.25
C PRO A 226 39.68 3.95 -9.61
N ALA A 227 40.67 3.08 -9.82
CA ALA A 227 40.44 1.65 -9.99
C ALA A 227 39.76 1.07 -8.75
N SER A 228 38.78 0.18 -8.95
CA SER A 228 37.96 -0.40 -7.87
C SER A 228 37.40 0.66 -6.89
N GLY A 229 37.01 1.82 -7.41
CA GLY A 229 36.56 2.94 -6.59
C GLY A 229 35.38 3.70 -7.19
N ALA A 230 35.00 4.80 -6.55
CA ALA A 230 33.86 5.61 -6.94
C ALA A 230 34.19 7.11 -6.84
N ALA A 231 33.47 7.91 -7.62
CA ALA A 231 33.47 9.37 -7.51
C ALA A 231 32.04 9.89 -7.73
N GLU A 232 31.76 11.12 -7.29
CA GLU A 232 30.45 11.76 -7.46
C GLU A 232 30.57 13.05 -8.25
N ALA A 233 29.72 13.22 -9.26
CA ALA A 233 29.49 14.50 -9.92
C ALA A 233 28.26 15.17 -9.30
N ALA A 234 28.40 16.44 -8.90
CA ALA A 234 27.28 17.29 -8.51
C ALA A 234 27.06 18.36 -9.57
N GLN A 235 25.89 18.35 -10.22
CA GLN A 235 25.59 19.20 -11.36
C GLN A 235 24.29 19.97 -11.13
N GLU A 236 24.34 21.29 -11.25
CA GLU A 236 23.15 22.12 -11.24
C GLU A 236 22.65 22.35 -12.66
N VAL A 237 21.35 22.13 -12.85
CA VAL A 237 20.66 22.32 -14.13
C VAL A 237 19.49 23.26 -13.92
N THR A 238 19.46 24.35 -14.67
CA THR A 238 18.34 25.30 -14.68
C THR A 238 17.24 24.79 -15.62
N VAL A 239 16.00 24.78 -15.13
CA VAL A 239 14.81 24.46 -15.90
C VAL A 239 13.95 25.71 -15.99
N ALA A 240 13.77 26.25 -17.20
CA ALA A 240 12.93 27.42 -17.44
C ALA A 240 11.44 27.04 -17.42
N ARG A 241 10.62 27.88 -16.77
CA ARG A 241 9.17 27.73 -16.62
C ARG A 241 8.77 26.29 -16.23
N PRO A 242 9.27 25.78 -15.08
CA PRO A 242 9.02 24.42 -14.67
C PRO A 242 7.53 24.19 -14.40
N VAL A 243 7.01 23.01 -14.76
CA VAL A 243 5.71 22.57 -14.26
C VAL A 243 5.94 21.86 -12.93
N LEU A 244 5.46 22.45 -11.84
CA LEU A 244 5.70 21.92 -10.50
C LEU A 244 4.83 20.70 -10.23
N TRP A 245 5.41 19.68 -9.63
CA TRP A 245 4.71 18.49 -9.17
C TRP A 245 3.87 18.82 -7.93
N SER A 246 2.63 18.34 -7.92
CA SER A 246 1.73 18.33 -6.76
C SER A 246 0.63 17.27 -6.95
N PRO A 247 -0.14 16.91 -5.91
CA PRO A 247 -1.26 15.97 -6.05
C PRO A 247 -2.29 16.35 -7.13
N GLY A 248 -2.51 17.65 -7.36
CA GLY A 248 -3.41 18.15 -8.42
C GLY A 248 -2.75 18.35 -9.79
N SER A 249 -1.41 18.33 -9.85
CA SER A 249 -0.62 18.51 -11.07
C SER A 249 0.64 17.64 -10.99
N PRO A 250 0.53 16.31 -11.17
CA PRO A 250 1.64 15.36 -11.00
C PRO A 250 2.59 15.35 -12.21
N ALA A 251 3.18 16.50 -12.52
CA ALA A 251 4.11 16.65 -13.63
C ALA A 251 5.45 15.95 -13.34
N LEU A 252 5.87 15.07 -14.24
CA LEU A 252 7.13 14.33 -14.14
C LEU A 252 8.09 14.72 -15.27
N TYR A 253 9.35 14.83 -14.89
CA TYR A 253 10.51 14.95 -15.75
C TYR A 253 11.33 13.66 -15.68
N ARG A 254 12.33 13.53 -16.55
CA ARG A 254 13.34 12.48 -16.46
C ARG A 254 14.72 13.11 -16.50
N VAL A 255 15.60 12.64 -15.63
CA VAL A 255 17.04 12.83 -15.79
C VAL A 255 17.57 11.67 -16.61
N VAL A 256 18.12 11.96 -17.79
CA VAL A 256 18.90 11.01 -18.58
C VAL A 256 20.37 11.26 -18.25
N THR A 257 20.98 10.34 -17.52
CA THR A 257 22.38 10.39 -17.11
C THR A 257 23.20 9.45 -17.98
N ARG A 258 24.20 9.98 -18.67
CA ARG A 258 25.15 9.21 -19.48
C ARG A 258 26.54 9.26 -18.88
N VAL A 259 27.19 8.12 -18.78
CA VAL A 259 28.62 8.03 -18.47
C VAL A 259 29.37 7.78 -19.77
N LEU A 260 30.34 8.63 -20.05
CA LEU A 260 31.18 8.54 -21.24
C LEU A 260 32.62 8.23 -20.86
N GLN A 261 33.24 7.30 -21.57
CA GLN A 261 34.67 7.00 -21.50
C GLN A 261 35.28 7.15 -22.89
N GLY A 262 36.29 8.01 -23.04
CA GLY A 262 36.90 8.30 -24.34
C GLY A 262 35.89 8.80 -25.39
N GLY A 263 34.86 9.54 -24.96
CA GLY A 263 33.80 10.07 -25.84
C GLY A 263 32.69 9.08 -26.22
N LYS A 264 32.76 7.81 -25.79
CA LYS A 264 31.72 6.80 -26.02
C LYS A 264 30.84 6.64 -24.79
N VAL A 265 29.52 6.55 -24.98
CA VAL A 265 28.58 6.23 -23.88
C VAL A 265 28.79 4.78 -23.46
N VAL A 266 29.17 4.58 -22.20
CA VAL A 266 29.40 3.25 -21.60
C VAL A 266 28.30 2.85 -20.63
N ASP A 267 27.53 3.82 -20.13
CA ASP A 267 26.36 3.58 -19.28
C ASP A 267 25.31 4.68 -19.50
N GLU A 268 24.03 4.34 -19.38
CA GLU A 268 22.91 5.28 -19.43
C GLU A 268 21.85 4.86 -18.39
N VAL A 269 21.41 5.81 -17.57
CA VAL A 269 20.34 5.63 -16.58
C VAL A 269 19.29 6.71 -16.78
N VAL A 270 18.03 6.32 -16.71
CA VAL A 270 16.89 7.24 -16.74
C VAL A 270 16.22 7.26 -15.38
N THR A 271 16.23 8.42 -14.72
CA THR A 271 15.62 8.62 -13.40
C THR A 271 14.42 9.55 -13.51
N PRO A 272 13.18 9.04 -13.35
CA PRO A 272 12.00 9.89 -13.21
C PRO A 272 12.10 10.76 -11.95
N PHE A 273 11.59 11.98 -12.01
CA PHE A 273 11.46 12.86 -10.83
C PHE A 273 10.41 13.95 -11.07
N GLY A 274 10.00 14.63 -10.00
CA GLY A 274 9.14 15.82 -10.05
C GLY A 274 9.83 17.04 -9.45
N ILE A 275 9.62 18.21 -10.05
CA ILE A 275 10.14 19.48 -9.51
C ILE A 275 9.13 20.00 -8.49
N ARG A 276 9.53 20.05 -7.21
CA ARG A 276 8.70 20.61 -6.13
C ARG A 276 9.59 21.19 -5.04
N THR A 277 9.02 21.97 -4.13
CA THR A 277 9.66 22.30 -2.85
C THR A 277 8.79 21.86 -1.66
N LEU A 278 9.44 21.48 -0.56
CA LEU A 278 8.81 21.24 0.73
C LEU A 278 9.37 22.23 1.74
N ALA A 279 8.51 22.74 2.62
CA ALA A 279 8.89 23.40 3.85
C ALA A 279 7.90 23.02 4.94
N TRP A 280 8.34 23.00 6.20
CA TRP A 280 7.49 22.67 7.33
C TRP A 280 7.90 23.47 8.56
N SER A 281 6.91 23.92 9.32
CA SER A 281 7.11 24.57 10.60
C SER A 281 5.83 24.51 11.44
N ALA A 282 5.93 24.77 12.74
CA ALA A 282 4.76 24.74 13.62
C ALA A 282 3.77 25.88 13.33
N ASP A 283 4.28 27.02 12.84
CA ASP A 283 3.52 28.22 12.51
C ASP A 283 2.86 28.17 11.12
N GLN A 284 3.49 27.51 10.14
CA GLN A 284 2.96 27.43 8.76
C GLN A 284 2.39 26.06 8.38
N GLY A 285 2.61 25.04 9.20
CA GLY A 285 2.30 23.66 8.85
C GLY A 285 3.20 23.15 7.71
N LEU A 286 2.66 22.30 6.85
CA LEU A 286 3.37 21.77 5.68
C LEU A 286 3.07 22.64 4.46
N LEU A 287 4.13 23.11 3.80
CA LEU A 287 4.05 23.83 2.54
C LEU A 287 4.57 22.96 1.40
N LEU A 288 3.77 22.81 0.35
CA LEU A 288 4.16 22.24 -0.93
C LEU A 288 4.18 23.36 -1.97
N ASN A 289 5.32 23.59 -2.61
CA ASN A 289 5.50 24.70 -3.57
C ASN A 289 5.11 26.07 -2.97
N GLY A 290 5.45 26.28 -1.70
CA GLY A 290 5.13 27.50 -0.95
C GLY A 290 3.65 27.65 -0.55
N LYS A 291 2.80 26.65 -0.79
CA LYS A 291 1.37 26.69 -0.46
C LYS A 291 1.05 25.70 0.67
N PRO A 292 0.26 26.11 1.69
CA PRO A 292 -0.20 25.20 2.73
C PRO A 292 -0.96 24.00 2.16
N ILE A 293 -0.66 22.82 2.68
CA ILE A 293 -1.37 21.59 2.38
C ILE A 293 -1.60 20.80 3.67
N LYS A 294 -2.82 20.29 3.86
CA LYS A 294 -3.15 19.34 4.93
C LYS A 294 -3.16 17.93 4.37
N LEU A 295 -2.72 16.97 5.19
CA LEU A 295 -2.70 15.56 4.85
C LEU A 295 -4.10 14.97 5.07
N ALA A 296 -4.77 14.68 3.96
CA ALA A 296 -5.96 13.85 3.90
C ALA A 296 -5.48 12.43 3.58
N GLY A 297 -4.92 11.78 4.61
CA GLY A 297 -4.16 10.56 4.50
C GLY A 297 -4.90 9.33 5.00
N GLY A 298 -4.41 8.17 4.58
CA GLY A 298 -4.77 6.88 5.17
C GLY A 298 -3.64 5.88 5.07
N SER A 299 -3.59 4.95 6.02
CA SER A 299 -2.64 3.85 6.02
C SER A 299 -3.07 2.76 5.05
N VAL A 300 -2.11 2.15 4.36
CA VAL A 300 -2.31 0.94 3.54
C VAL A 300 -1.25 -0.09 3.87
N HIS A 301 -1.65 -1.35 3.89
CA HIS A 301 -0.74 -2.49 3.84
C HIS A 301 -0.37 -2.82 2.38
N HIS A 302 0.61 -3.72 2.19
CA HIS A 302 1.15 -4.01 0.86
C HIS A 302 0.32 -5.01 0.05
N ASP A 303 -0.57 -5.79 0.68
CA ASP A 303 -1.36 -6.80 -0.03
C ASP A 303 -2.40 -6.15 -0.98
N ASN A 304 -2.68 -6.85 -2.07
CA ASN A 304 -3.63 -6.48 -3.12
C ASN A 304 -4.92 -7.32 -3.02
N GLY A 305 -5.38 -7.60 -1.80
CA GLY A 305 -6.62 -8.35 -1.52
C GLY A 305 -6.55 -9.76 -2.12
N PRO A 306 -7.42 -10.13 -3.08
CA PRO A 306 -7.41 -11.46 -3.69
C PRO A 306 -6.10 -11.89 -4.37
N LEU A 307 -5.21 -10.94 -4.71
CA LEU A 307 -3.88 -11.24 -5.25
C LEU A 307 -2.82 -11.48 -4.16
N GLY A 308 -3.17 -11.39 -2.87
CA GLY A 308 -2.21 -11.50 -1.77
C GLY A 308 -1.13 -10.45 -1.90
N ALA A 309 0.13 -10.81 -1.67
CA ALA A 309 1.25 -9.86 -1.72
C ALA A 309 1.70 -9.52 -3.15
N MET A 310 1.18 -10.16 -4.20
CA MET A 310 1.69 -9.99 -5.57
C MET A 310 1.56 -8.52 -6.06
N ALA A 311 2.69 -7.84 -6.18
CA ALA A 311 2.76 -6.40 -6.50
C ALA A 311 2.80 -6.16 -8.01
N PHE A 312 1.76 -6.57 -8.73
CA PHE A 312 1.61 -6.25 -10.15
C PHE A 312 1.48 -4.73 -10.34
N ASP A 313 2.19 -4.17 -11.33
CA ASP A 313 2.11 -2.74 -11.69
C ASP A 313 0.66 -2.21 -11.72
N ARG A 314 -0.25 -2.96 -12.35
CA ARG A 314 -1.65 -2.55 -12.49
C ARG A 314 -2.44 -2.65 -11.18
N ALA A 315 -2.11 -3.59 -10.30
CA ALA A 315 -2.79 -3.71 -9.00
C ALA A 315 -2.42 -2.51 -8.09
N GLU A 316 -1.13 -2.18 -8.04
CA GLU A 316 -0.62 -1.02 -7.30
C GLU A 316 -1.19 0.30 -7.86
N GLU A 317 -1.22 0.45 -9.19
CA GLU A 317 -1.83 1.60 -9.85
C GLU A 317 -3.32 1.74 -9.53
N ARG A 318 -4.08 0.64 -9.61
CA ARG A 318 -5.51 0.63 -9.27
C ARG A 318 -5.73 1.04 -7.80
N ARG A 319 -4.88 0.61 -6.87
CA ARG A 319 -4.97 1.05 -5.47
C ARG A 319 -4.87 2.57 -5.38
N VAL A 320 -3.87 3.17 -6.01
CA VAL A 320 -3.68 4.64 -6.01
C VAL A 320 -4.85 5.36 -6.69
N GLU A 321 -5.37 4.85 -7.81
CA GLU A 321 -6.57 5.40 -8.48
C GLU A 321 -7.78 5.42 -7.54
N LEU A 322 -8.03 4.32 -6.83
CA LEU A 322 -9.16 4.19 -5.91
C LEU A 322 -9.03 5.11 -4.70
N LEU A 323 -7.84 5.21 -4.11
CA LEU A 323 -7.56 6.12 -3.00
C LEU A 323 -7.80 7.58 -3.44
N LYS A 324 -7.27 7.98 -4.59
CA LYS A 324 -7.51 9.33 -5.12
C LYS A 324 -8.99 9.59 -5.40
N ALA A 325 -9.69 8.62 -5.99
CA ALA A 325 -11.12 8.72 -6.25
C ALA A 325 -11.97 8.80 -4.97
N ALA A 326 -11.49 8.23 -3.86
CA ALA A 326 -12.11 8.32 -2.55
C ALA A 326 -11.80 9.64 -1.81
N GLY A 327 -10.90 10.47 -2.34
CA GLY A 327 -10.62 11.80 -1.82
C GLY A 327 -9.30 11.95 -1.06
N PHE A 328 -8.46 10.91 -1.02
CA PHE A 328 -7.15 10.94 -0.38
C PHE A 328 -6.15 11.76 -1.18
N ASN A 329 -5.31 12.54 -0.49
CA ASN A 329 -4.15 13.24 -1.09
C ASN A 329 -2.81 12.73 -0.57
N ALA A 330 -2.82 11.88 0.46
CA ALA A 330 -1.65 11.26 1.05
C ALA A 330 -1.92 9.79 1.42
N VAL A 331 -0.85 9.01 1.54
CA VAL A 331 -0.88 7.61 1.97
C VAL A 331 0.33 7.32 2.84
N ARG A 332 0.15 6.47 3.86
CA ARG A 332 1.23 5.92 4.68
C ARG A 332 1.42 4.45 4.35
N ALA A 333 2.66 4.08 4.00
CA ALA A 333 3.04 2.70 3.67
C ALA A 333 3.26 1.89 4.96
N SER A 334 2.16 1.49 5.59
CA SER A 334 2.18 0.85 6.91
C SER A 334 2.51 -0.65 6.81
N HIS A 335 3.56 -1.17 7.45
CA HIS A 335 4.69 -0.51 8.12
C HIS A 335 6.01 -0.99 7.53
N ASN A 336 6.18 -0.80 6.22
CA ASN A 336 7.31 -1.31 5.47
C ASN A 336 7.50 -0.56 4.14
N PRO A 337 8.72 -0.60 3.56
CA PRO A 337 8.99 -0.02 2.25
C PRO A 337 8.02 -0.60 1.20
N PRO A 338 7.24 0.23 0.48
CA PRO A 338 6.29 -0.24 -0.52
C PRO A 338 7.01 -0.75 -1.77
N SER A 339 6.25 -1.28 -2.74
CA SER A 339 6.84 -1.70 -4.02
C SER A 339 7.24 -0.47 -4.85
N PRO A 340 8.29 -0.57 -5.70
CA PRO A 340 8.60 0.49 -6.65
C PRO A 340 7.40 0.87 -7.54
N ALA A 341 6.62 -0.13 -7.96
CA ALA A 341 5.39 0.06 -8.73
C ALA A 341 4.34 0.95 -8.02
N PHE A 342 4.21 0.82 -6.69
CA PHE A 342 3.32 1.66 -5.89
C PHE A 342 3.79 3.12 -5.87
N LEU A 343 5.09 3.36 -5.66
CA LEU A 343 5.66 4.71 -5.66
C LEU A 343 5.60 5.36 -7.04
N ASP A 344 5.88 4.59 -8.09
CA ASP A 344 5.71 5.01 -9.49
C ASP A 344 4.26 5.41 -9.79
N ALA A 345 3.28 4.67 -9.28
CA ALA A 345 1.87 5.04 -9.40
C ALA A 345 1.53 6.32 -8.62
N CYS A 346 2.03 6.45 -7.38
CA CYS A 346 1.85 7.65 -6.55
C CYS A 346 2.42 8.90 -7.23
N ASP A 347 3.58 8.79 -7.87
CA ASP A 347 4.21 9.86 -8.63
C ASP A 347 3.38 10.30 -9.84
N ARG A 348 2.92 9.34 -10.65
CA ARG A 348 2.16 9.61 -11.89
C ARG A 348 0.78 10.14 -11.61
N LEU A 349 0.12 9.63 -10.57
CA LEU A 349 -1.26 9.96 -10.24
C LEU A 349 -1.35 11.12 -9.26
N GLY A 350 -0.27 11.44 -8.53
CA GLY A 350 -0.22 12.55 -7.58
C GLY A 350 -0.83 12.19 -6.23
N LEU A 351 -0.16 11.32 -5.48
CA LEU A 351 -0.49 10.95 -4.11
C LEU A 351 0.77 11.12 -3.26
N LEU A 352 0.70 11.83 -2.14
CA LEU A 352 1.85 12.04 -1.23
C LEU A 352 2.11 10.77 -0.43
N VAL A 353 3.37 10.43 -0.18
CA VAL A 353 3.74 9.18 0.49
C VAL A 353 4.53 9.47 1.77
N PHE A 354 4.07 8.87 2.85
CA PHE A 354 4.83 8.63 4.08
C PHE A 354 5.42 7.22 3.99
N ASP A 355 6.70 7.14 3.65
CA ASP A 355 7.43 5.88 3.45
C ASP A 355 8.06 5.42 4.77
N GLU A 356 7.89 4.15 5.13
CA GLU A 356 8.14 3.68 6.49
C GLU A 356 9.01 2.43 6.55
N ALA A 357 10.09 2.51 7.32
CA ALA A 357 11.11 1.47 7.32
C ALA A 357 10.72 0.23 8.14
N PHE A 358 10.15 0.40 9.35
CA PHE A 358 10.08 -0.68 10.33
C PHE A 358 8.82 -0.65 11.19
N ASP A 359 8.26 -1.83 11.48
CA ASP A 359 7.28 -2.02 12.57
C ASP A 359 7.96 -2.32 13.92
N THR A 360 9.19 -2.82 13.91
CA THR A 360 9.95 -3.16 15.12
C THR A 360 11.41 -2.73 15.02
N TRP A 361 12.01 -2.38 16.17
CA TRP A 361 13.47 -2.28 16.30
C TRP A 361 14.01 -3.59 16.88
N LYS A 362 14.56 -3.60 18.10
CA LYS A 362 15.08 -4.82 18.74
C LYS A 362 14.00 -5.58 19.50
N ALA A 363 12.97 -4.89 19.99
CA ALA A 363 11.84 -5.49 20.67
C ALA A 363 10.86 -6.07 19.64
N ASN A 364 10.57 -7.36 19.78
CA ASN A 364 9.61 -8.05 18.92
C ASN A 364 8.17 -7.69 19.32
N LYS A 365 7.30 -7.49 18.33
CA LYS A 365 5.84 -7.42 18.47
C LYS A 365 5.16 -8.75 18.13
N ALA A 366 5.74 -9.50 17.21
CA ALA A 366 5.44 -10.91 16.96
C ALA A 366 6.70 -11.74 17.21
N LYS A 367 6.53 -12.93 17.81
CA LYS A 367 7.62 -13.79 18.31
C LYS A 367 8.82 -13.91 17.36
N PHE A 368 8.53 -14.02 16.07
CA PHE A 368 9.53 -14.26 15.04
C PHE A 368 9.62 -13.11 14.01
N ASP A 369 9.27 -11.88 14.36
CA ASP A 369 9.39 -10.75 13.43
C ASP A 369 10.85 -10.33 13.15
N TYR A 370 11.00 -9.20 12.46
CA TYR A 370 12.28 -8.65 12.04
C TYR A 370 13.19 -8.20 13.20
N GLY A 371 12.66 -8.02 14.41
CA GLY A 371 13.46 -7.54 15.54
C GLY A 371 14.64 -8.44 15.90
N ARG A 372 14.53 -9.72 15.54
CA ARG A 372 15.60 -10.73 15.63
C ARG A 372 16.81 -10.46 14.72
N ASN A 373 16.61 -9.72 13.63
CA ASN A 373 17.65 -9.39 12.66
C ASN A 373 18.07 -7.92 12.72
N PHE A 374 17.34 -7.09 13.48
CA PHE A 374 17.51 -5.64 13.46
C PHE A 374 18.96 -5.21 13.72
N GLU A 375 19.62 -5.76 14.75
CA GLU A 375 20.99 -5.39 15.14
C GLU A 375 21.97 -5.42 13.96
N GLU A 376 21.89 -6.46 13.13
CA GLU A 376 22.82 -6.70 12.03
C GLU A 376 22.39 -6.01 10.73
N TRP A 377 21.09 -5.82 10.52
CA TRP A 377 20.54 -5.50 9.19
C TRP A 377 19.93 -4.10 9.06
N TRP A 378 19.57 -3.43 10.17
CA TRP A 378 18.82 -2.17 10.13
C TRP A 378 19.46 -1.13 9.21
N GLN A 379 20.79 -0.99 9.23
CA GLN A 379 21.48 0.05 8.47
C GLN A 379 21.40 -0.23 6.97
N ARG A 380 21.53 -1.49 6.57
CA ARG A 380 21.39 -1.89 5.16
C ARG A 380 19.96 -1.66 4.69
N ASP A 381 18.98 -2.06 5.48
CA ASP A 381 17.57 -2.02 5.05
C ASP A 381 17.00 -0.61 5.01
N ILE A 382 17.27 0.25 6.00
CA ILE A 382 16.85 1.66 5.92
C ILE A 382 17.60 2.40 4.80
N SER A 383 18.86 2.04 4.53
CA SER A 383 19.60 2.61 3.41
C SER A 383 19.03 2.19 2.06
N ALA A 384 18.60 0.92 1.94
CA ALA A 384 17.98 0.42 0.71
C ALA A 384 16.68 1.15 0.40
N MET A 385 15.80 1.34 1.40
CA MET A 385 14.59 2.15 1.26
C MET A 385 14.91 3.57 0.78
N VAL A 386 15.72 4.32 1.54
CA VAL A 386 16.00 5.72 1.20
C VAL A 386 16.71 5.86 -0.16
N MET A 387 17.70 5.01 -0.45
CA MET A 387 18.46 5.10 -1.70
C MET A 387 17.59 4.79 -2.92
N ARG A 388 16.75 3.75 -2.84
CA ARG A 388 15.82 3.36 -3.90
C ARG A 388 14.78 4.46 -4.14
N ASP A 389 14.24 5.03 -3.06
CA ASP A 389 12.99 5.78 -3.13
C ASP A 389 13.16 7.32 -3.17
N ARG A 390 14.34 7.85 -2.85
CA ARG A 390 14.61 9.31 -2.73
C ARG A 390 14.39 10.16 -3.98
N ASN A 391 14.20 9.57 -5.16
CA ASN A 391 13.88 10.32 -6.38
C ASN A 391 12.38 10.47 -6.65
N HIS A 392 11.53 9.73 -5.94
CA HIS A 392 10.08 9.85 -6.07
C HIS A 392 9.60 11.19 -5.49
N PRO A 393 8.99 12.10 -6.28
CA PRO A 393 8.41 13.34 -5.76
C PRO A 393 7.25 13.12 -4.79
N SER A 394 6.56 11.97 -4.89
CA SER A 394 5.48 11.59 -3.99
C SER A 394 5.95 11.43 -2.54
N VAL A 395 7.15 10.89 -2.32
CA VAL A 395 7.69 10.71 -0.96
C VAL A 395 7.94 12.06 -0.30
N ILE A 396 7.32 12.28 0.86
CA ILE A 396 7.42 13.49 1.66
C ILE A 396 7.87 13.28 3.10
N PHE A 397 7.84 12.05 3.61
CA PHE A 397 8.35 11.69 4.93
C PHE A 397 9.16 10.39 4.86
N TRP A 398 10.19 10.29 5.69
CA TRP A 398 10.85 9.04 6.03
C TRP A 398 10.50 8.63 7.46
N SER A 399 9.78 7.53 7.64
CA SER A 399 9.50 6.96 8.96
C SER A 399 10.62 6.02 9.38
N ILE A 400 11.15 6.21 10.59
CA ILE A 400 12.12 5.27 11.18
C ILE A 400 11.47 4.16 12.01
N GLY A 401 10.14 4.21 12.20
CA GLY A 401 9.45 3.20 13.00
C GLY A 401 7.97 3.48 13.24
N ASN A 402 7.21 2.40 13.41
CA ASN A 402 5.83 2.43 13.88
C ASN A 402 5.71 1.85 15.28
N GLU A 403 5.06 2.56 16.20
CA GLU A 403 4.72 2.05 17.54
C GLU A 403 5.86 1.30 18.22
N ILE A 404 7.04 1.90 18.21
CA ILE A 404 8.27 1.23 18.64
C ILE A 404 8.28 1.14 20.17
N PRO A 405 8.33 -0.06 20.79
CA PRO A 405 8.37 -0.19 22.25
C PRO A 405 9.54 0.56 22.89
N GLU A 406 10.70 0.58 22.23
CA GLU A 406 11.91 1.20 22.75
C GLU A 406 11.83 2.70 23.01
N VAL A 407 10.82 3.41 22.49
CA VAL A 407 10.64 4.84 22.80
C VAL A 407 10.39 5.10 24.29
N LEU A 408 10.02 4.05 25.04
CA LEU A 408 9.72 4.12 26.47
C LEU A 408 10.89 3.70 27.38
N VAL A 409 12.08 3.41 26.82
CA VAL A 409 13.24 2.94 27.59
C VAL A 409 14.54 3.61 27.13
N GLU A 410 15.57 3.53 27.97
CA GLU A 410 16.87 4.21 27.82
C GLU A 410 17.55 4.02 26.45
N ARG A 411 17.42 2.84 25.84
CA ARG A 411 18.06 2.54 24.55
C ARG A 411 17.39 3.23 23.34
N GLY A 412 16.13 3.68 23.48
CA GLY A 412 15.34 4.25 22.39
C GLY A 412 15.99 5.46 21.71
N PRO A 413 16.34 6.53 22.45
CA PRO A 413 16.98 7.72 21.90
C PRO A 413 18.24 7.43 21.06
N ALA A 414 19.09 6.51 21.51
CA ALA A 414 20.32 6.15 20.80
C ALA A 414 20.03 5.47 19.45
N ILE A 415 19.07 4.55 19.40
CA ILE A 415 18.67 3.87 18.15
C ILE A 415 18.02 4.88 17.19
N ALA A 416 17.11 5.73 17.69
CA ALA A 416 16.46 6.78 16.90
C ALA A 416 17.48 7.72 16.26
N LYS A 417 18.50 8.12 17.03
CA LYS A 417 19.62 8.95 16.55
C LYS A 417 20.35 8.30 15.38
N GLN A 418 20.67 7.01 15.49
CA GLN A 418 21.40 6.26 14.46
C GLN A 418 20.57 6.15 13.17
N LEU A 419 19.29 5.80 13.29
CA LEU A 419 18.36 5.70 12.16
C LEU A 419 18.18 7.05 11.46
N ALA A 420 17.88 8.11 12.22
CA ALA A 420 17.70 9.46 11.68
C ALA A 420 18.99 9.98 11.03
N ALA A 421 20.16 9.72 11.61
CA ALA A 421 21.44 10.09 11.02
C ALA A 421 21.69 9.36 9.70
N GLN A 422 21.36 8.06 9.62
CA GLN A 422 21.50 7.29 8.39
C GLN A 422 20.57 7.82 7.29
N VAL A 423 19.31 8.12 7.60
CA VAL A 423 18.38 8.74 6.64
C VAL A 423 18.95 10.07 6.14
N ARG A 424 19.35 10.97 7.03
CA ARG A 424 19.87 12.30 6.68
C ARG A 424 21.15 12.27 5.87
N ALA A 425 22.00 11.26 6.06
CA ALA A 425 23.21 11.06 5.27
C ALA A 425 22.89 10.72 3.80
N LEU A 426 21.74 10.09 3.55
CA LEU A 426 21.30 9.64 2.22
C LEU A 426 20.32 10.62 1.55
N ASP A 427 19.48 11.26 2.34
CA ASP A 427 18.53 12.30 1.95
C ASP A 427 18.20 13.26 3.11
N GLY A 428 18.70 14.50 3.01
CA GLY A 428 18.36 15.59 3.93
C GLY A 428 17.25 16.52 3.43
N SER A 429 16.59 16.20 2.32
CA SER A 429 15.59 17.07 1.67
C SER A 429 14.14 16.81 2.12
N ARG A 430 13.94 15.81 2.99
CA ARG A 430 12.62 15.40 3.50
C ARG A 430 12.66 15.25 5.02
N PRO A 431 11.56 15.53 5.72
CA PRO A 431 11.46 15.33 7.17
C PRO A 431 11.55 13.85 7.57
N VAL A 432 12.31 13.58 8.62
CA VAL A 432 12.33 12.31 9.36
C VAL A 432 11.22 12.31 10.39
N SER A 433 10.48 11.21 10.49
CA SER A 433 9.35 11.04 11.41
C SER A 433 9.32 9.64 12.02
N GLN A 434 8.42 9.46 12.99
CA GLN A 434 8.13 8.19 13.65
C GLN A 434 6.72 8.26 14.24
N ALA A 435 5.99 7.15 14.25
CA ALA A 435 4.66 7.03 14.85
C ALA A 435 4.76 6.53 16.30
N PHE A 436 4.29 7.34 17.26
CA PHE A 436 4.32 7.01 18.69
C PHE A 436 3.01 6.36 19.14
N PRO A 437 3.07 5.20 19.84
CA PRO A 437 1.85 4.50 20.29
C PRO A 437 1.24 5.08 21.57
N THR A 438 2.03 5.84 22.33
CA THR A 438 1.77 6.19 23.73
C THR A 438 2.40 7.55 24.05
N SER A 439 2.81 7.79 25.31
CA SER A 439 3.42 9.03 25.80
C SER A 439 4.39 9.69 24.81
N THR A 440 4.11 10.95 24.50
CA THR A 440 4.91 11.83 23.63
C THR A 440 5.69 12.88 24.43
N SER A 441 5.84 12.63 25.73
CA SER A 441 6.58 13.43 26.68
C SER A 441 7.30 12.54 27.72
N GLY A 442 8.35 13.08 28.33
CA GLY A 442 9.20 12.37 29.28
C GLY A 442 10.59 12.10 28.72
N GLU A 443 11.52 11.69 29.59
CA GLU A 443 12.95 11.59 29.26
C GLU A 443 13.24 10.81 27.97
N PHE A 444 12.69 9.58 27.83
CA PHE A 444 12.97 8.75 26.67
C PHE A 444 12.18 9.16 25.41
N PRO A 445 10.85 9.42 25.47
CA PRO A 445 10.13 9.93 24.31
C PRO A 445 10.71 11.26 23.79
N ASP A 446 11.05 12.21 24.67
CA ASP A 446 11.67 13.48 24.26
C ASP A 446 13.06 13.27 23.66
N GLY A 447 13.84 12.32 24.18
CA GLY A 447 15.13 11.92 23.60
C GLY A 447 15.02 11.33 22.19
N VAL A 448 13.95 10.60 21.89
CA VAL A 448 13.65 10.13 20.52
C VAL A 448 13.19 11.30 19.64
N ILE A 449 12.23 12.10 20.12
CA ILE A 449 11.65 13.22 19.38
C ILE A 449 12.71 14.26 19.00
N ALA A 450 13.75 14.44 19.81
CA ALA A 450 14.88 15.33 19.50
C ALA A 450 15.63 14.99 18.19
N HIS A 451 15.40 13.81 17.61
CA HIS A 451 16.00 13.38 16.34
C HIS A 451 15.03 13.42 15.14
N LEU A 452 13.76 13.76 15.37
CA LEU A 452 12.70 13.82 14.38
C LEU A 452 12.44 15.27 13.94
N ASP A 453 12.02 15.45 12.68
CA ASP A 453 11.57 16.76 12.17
C ASP A 453 10.06 16.95 12.39
N VAL A 454 9.30 15.86 12.33
CA VAL A 454 7.84 15.85 12.57
C VAL A 454 7.49 14.66 13.44
N THR A 455 6.77 14.88 14.54
CA THR A 455 6.35 13.83 15.47
C THR A 455 5.00 13.25 15.03
N GLY A 456 4.93 11.93 14.87
CA GLY A 456 3.70 11.20 14.59
C GLY A 456 3.03 10.68 15.86
N TYR A 457 1.71 10.79 15.92
CA TYR A 457 0.87 10.38 17.04
C TYR A 457 -0.12 9.32 16.56
N ASN A 458 -0.09 8.12 17.14
CA ASN A 458 -1.11 7.10 16.90
C ASN A 458 -2.19 7.21 17.99
N TYR A 459 -3.42 7.51 17.57
CA TYR A 459 -4.64 7.49 18.40
C TYR A 459 -4.69 8.45 19.61
N ASN A 460 -3.64 9.24 19.86
CA ASN A 460 -3.50 10.00 21.10
C ASN A 460 -3.21 11.50 20.89
N LEU A 461 -3.20 11.99 19.63
CA LEU A 461 -2.90 13.40 19.34
C LEU A 461 -3.89 14.33 20.05
N ALA A 462 -5.19 14.03 19.96
CA ALA A 462 -6.27 14.81 20.57
C ALA A 462 -6.09 15.01 22.09
N ALA A 463 -5.46 14.05 22.78
CA ALA A 463 -5.27 14.10 24.22
C ALA A 463 -4.01 14.89 24.64
N HIS A 464 -3.03 15.08 23.75
CA HIS A 464 -1.69 15.53 24.12
C HIS A 464 -1.19 16.78 23.39
N HIS A 465 -1.74 17.12 22.21
CA HIS A 465 -1.16 18.14 21.34
C HIS A 465 -1.05 19.53 22.01
N GLU A 466 -2.02 19.95 22.82
CA GLU A 466 -1.99 21.27 23.45
C GLU A 466 -0.85 21.41 24.46
N GLU A 467 -0.66 20.40 25.31
CA GLU A 467 0.40 20.39 26.31
C GLU A 467 1.77 20.28 25.63
N ASP A 468 1.91 19.38 24.66
CA ASP A 468 3.16 19.21 23.93
C ASP A 468 3.52 20.47 23.13
N HIS A 469 2.55 21.16 22.53
CA HIS A 469 2.79 22.42 21.84
C HIS A 469 3.18 23.53 22.82
N ARG A 470 2.57 23.58 24.01
CA ARG A 470 2.97 24.53 25.06
C ARG A 470 4.41 24.30 25.53
N ARG A 471 4.81 23.03 25.65
CA ARG A 471 6.15 22.62 26.10
C ARG A 471 7.21 22.79 25.03
N LEU A 472 6.87 22.51 23.78
CA LEU A 472 7.76 22.64 22.62
C LEU A 472 7.01 23.31 21.44
N PRO A 473 6.91 24.66 21.42
CA PRO A 473 6.14 25.38 20.40
C PRO A 473 6.62 25.19 18.96
N SER A 474 7.87 24.77 18.77
CA SER A 474 8.45 24.46 17.46
C SER A 474 8.10 23.05 16.94
N ARG A 475 7.48 22.20 17.77
CA ARG A 475 7.12 20.82 17.38
C ARG A 475 6.05 20.86 16.29
N VAL A 476 6.35 20.19 15.19
CA VAL A 476 5.38 19.87 14.15
C VAL A 476 4.82 18.47 14.42
N MET A 477 3.51 18.31 14.34
CA MET A 477 2.77 17.11 14.73
C MET A 477 1.90 16.60 13.58
N MET A 478 1.59 15.31 13.58
CA MET A 478 0.55 14.74 12.73
C MET A 478 -0.07 13.50 13.37
N THR A 479 -1.31 13.19 13.03
CA THR A 479 -1.93 11.91 13.39
C THR A 479 -1.47 10.86 12.39
N THR A 480 -0.62 9.93 12.80
CA THR A 480 -0.06 8.88 11.93
C THR A 480 -0.92 7.62 11.86
N GLU A 481 -1.81 7.45 12.83
CA GLU A 481 -2.93 6.51 12.81
C GLU A 481 -4.11 7.11 13.58
N SER A 482 -5.29 7.13 12.95
CA SER A 482 -6.55 7.50 13.59
C SER A 482 -7.58 6.39 13.52
N PHE A 483 -8.50 6.37 14.50
CA PHE A 483 -9.67 5.51 14.41
C PHE A 483 -10.63 6.01 13.31
N PRO A 484 -11.25 5.14 12.51
CA PRO A 484 -12.23 5.55 11.51
C PRO A 484 -13.37 6.39 12.11
N GLY A 485 -13.80 6.07 13.34
CA GLY A 485 -14.83 6.80 14.08
C GLY A 485 -14.44 8.22 14.53
N ALA A 486 -13.14 8.54 14.58
CA ALA A 486 -12.63 9.84 15.05
C ALA A 486 -12.47 10.89 13.92
N ALA A 487 -12.96 10.59 12.71
CA ALA A 487 -12.72 11.40 11.50
C ALA A 487 -12.98 12.92 11.68
N PHE A 488 -14.07 13.30 12.37
CA PHE A 488 -14.37 14.73 12.60
C PHE A 488 -13.37 15.40 13.56
N THR A 489 -13.00 14.70 14.62
CA THR A 489 -12.04 15.17 15.62
C THR A 489 -10.70 15.43 14.96
N GLU A 490 -10.17 14.46 14.22
CA GLU A 490 -8.87 14.57 13.56
C GLU A 490 -8.87 15.65 12.47
N TRP A 491 -9.93 15.71 11.68
CA TRP A 491 -10.11 16.81 10.71
C TRP A 491 -10.14 18.18 11.39
N SER A 492 -10.87 18.31 12.50
CA SER A 492 -10.96 19.57 13.25
C SER A 492 -9.61 19.98 13.83
N LEU A 493 -8.87 19.04 14.43
CA LEU A 493 -7.52 19.28 14.96
C LEU A 493 -6.59 19.83 13.88
N ALA A 494 -6.53 19.15 12.73
CA ALA A 494 -5.71 19.59 11.60
C ALA A 494 -6.18 20.93 11.04
N LYS A 495 -7.48 21.22 11.05
CA LYS A 495 -8.05 22.47 10.54
C LYS A 495 -7.75 23.66 11.44
N ASP A 496 -7.84 23.47 12.75
CA ASP A 496 -7.77 24.56 13.74
C ASP A 496 -6.33 24.84 14.20
N HIS A 497 -5.39 23.91 14.01
CA HIS A 497 -4.01 24.06 14.46
C HIS A 497 -3.00 23.98 13.29
N PRO A 498 -2.21 25.04 13.03
CA PRO A 498 -1.22 25.02 11.96
C PRO A 498 -0.11 23.98 12.18
N TYR A 499 0.28 23.75 13.44
CA TYR A 499 1.31 22.78 13.83
C TYR A 499 0.87 21.31 13.66
N ILE A 500 -0.39 21.04 13.33
CA ILE A 500 -0.91 19.70 13.02
C ILE A 500 -1.04 19.55 11.51
N LEU A 501 -0.29 18.65 10.89
CA LEU A 501 -0.21 18.55 9.43
C LEU A 501 -1.43 17.86 8.79
N GLY A 502 -2.15 17.02 9.53
CA GLY A 502 -3.24 16.21 9.03
C GLY A 502 -3.30 14.84 9.70
N GLU A 503 -3.99 13.91 9.06
CA GLU A 503 -4.20 12.55 9.58
C GLU A 503 -3.89 11.46 8.55
N PHE A 504 -3.65 10.25 9.07
CA PHE A 504 -3.69 8.99 8.34
C PHE A 504 -4.66 8.03 9.05
N VAL A 505 -5.84 7.80 8.49
CA VAL A 505 -6.80 6.84 9.05
C VAL A 505 -6.29 5.40 9.00
N TRP A 506 -6.55 4.62 10.05
CA TRP A 506 -6.40 3.16 10.07
C TRP A 506 -7.73 2.46 9.71
N THR A 507 -7.97 2.07 8.46
CA THR A 507 -7.10 2.17 7.28
C THR A 507 -7.80 2.83 6.09
N ALA A 508 -7.04 3.18 5.06
CA ALA A 508 -7.61 3.65 3.79
C ALA A 508 -8.32 2.51 3.05
N MET A 509 -7.80 1.28 3.15
CA MET A 509 -8.34 0.09 2.48
C MET A 509 -8.25 -1.11 3.43
N ASP A 510 -9.28 -1.97 3.42
CA ASP A 510 -9.24 -3.26 4.11
C ASP A 510 -8.08 -4.10 3.55
N TYR A 511 -7.50 -4.94 4.40
CA TYR A 511 -6.30 -5.72 4.12
C TYR A 511 -6.39 -7.10 4.77
N LEU A 512 -5.57 -8.04 4.31
CA LEU A 512 -5.53 -9.39 4.87
C LEU A 512 -4.73 -9.41 6.17
N GLY A 513 -5.15 -10.25 7.13
CA GLY A 513 -4.56 -10.24 8.48
C GLY A 513 -5.25 -9.29 9.46
N GLU A 514 -4.64 -9.10 10.63
CA GLU A 514 -5.27 -8.46 11.81
C GLU A 514 -6.76 -8.80 11.91
N SER A 515 -7.01 -10.11 11.91
CA SER A 515 -8.27 -10.67 11.46
C SER A 515 -9.46 -10.17 12.27
N GLY A 516 -10.32 -9.41 11.59
CA GLY A 516 -11.59 -8.88 12.09
C GLY A 516 -11.47 -7.62 12.95
N ILE A 517 -10.32 -6.95 13.00
CA ILE A 517 -10.30 -5.59 13.57
C ILE A 517 -11.25 -4.69 12.77
N GLY A 518 -11.97 -3.81 13.46
CA GLY A 518 -12.98 -2.97 12.84
C GLY A 518 -14.28 -3.70 12.44
N SER A 519 -14.38 -4.99 12.73
CA SER A 519 -15.65 -5.71 12.59
C SER A 519 -16.63 -5.32 13.70
N TRP A 520 -17.91 -5.57 13.44
CA TRP A 520 -19.01 -5.31 14.35
C TRP A 520 -19.87 -6.57 14.44
N SER A 521 -20.71 -6.65 15.47
CA SER A 521 -21.64 -7.78 15.66
C SER A 521 -22.96 -7.33 16.28
N TYR A 522 -23.94 -8.23 16.29
CA TYR A 522 -25.15 -8.06 17.10
C TYR A 522 -25.01 -8.84 18.41
N GLY A 523 -25.09 -8.16 19.54
CA GLY A 523 -24.95 -8.74 20.87
C GLY A 523 -26.06 -8.29 21.83
N ALA A 524 -25.98 -8.72 23.09
CA ALA A 524 -26.87 -8.24 24.13
C ALA A 524 -26.66 -6.73 24.40
N PRO A 525 -27.70 -5.98 24.83
CA PRO A 525 -27.56 -4.56 25.16
C PRO A 525 -26.44 -4.26 26.17
N GLU A 526 -26.24 -5.13 27.16
CA GLU A 526 -25.18 -5.01 28.16
C GLU A 526 -23.78 -5.12 27.54
N LEU A 527 -23.60 -6.04 26.59
CA LEU A 527 -22.35 -6.19 25.85
C LEU A 527 -22.05 -4.95 25.00
N ALA A 528 -23.05 -4.39 24.31
CA ALA A 528 -22.91 -3.16 23.55
C ALA A 528 -22.49 -1.97 24.44
N ALA A 529 -23.10 -1.83 25.62
CA ALA A 529 -22.74 -0.81 26.59
C ALA A 529 -21.33 -1.02 27.15
N MET A 530 -20.94 -2.28 27.44
CA MET A 530 -19.61 -2.63 27.93
C MET A 530 -18.51 -2.34 26.89
N ALA A 531 -18.74 -2.70 25.62
CA ALA A 531 -17.81 -2.45 24.52
C ALA A 531 -17.52 -0.95 24.36
N SER A 532 -18.55 -0.10 24.45
CA SER A 532 -18.38 1.35 24.41
C SER A 532 -17.53 1.88 25.57
N LYS A 533 -17.71 1.34 26.79
CA LYS A 533 -16.96 1.77 27.98
C LYS A 533 -15.51 1.29 27.99
N ALA A 534 -15.23 0.11 27.43
CA ALA A 534 -13.88 -0.48 27.40
C ALA A 534 -12.86 0.41 26.67
N MET A 535 -13.31 1.17 25.67
CA MET A 535 -12.46 2.11 24.93
C MET A 535 -11.84 3.20 25.80
N ALA A 536 -12.50 3.62 26.88
CA ALA A 536 -11.97 4.65 27.78
C ALA A 536 -10.73 4.21 28.58
N GLY A 537 -10.52 2.90 28.75
CA GLY A 537 -9.34 2.34 29.45
C GLY A 537 -8.27 1.77 28.53
N MET A 538 -8.51 1.77 27.21
CA MET A 538 -7.65 1.10 26.23
C MET A 538 -6.25 1.70 26.18
N GLN A 539 -6.11 3.02 26.23
CA GLN A 539 -4.79 3.68 26.19
C GLN A 539 -3.88 3.23 27.35
N SER A 540 -4.40 3.17 28.58
CA SER A 540 -3.61 2.72 29.73
C SER A 540 -3.17 1.26 29.61
N MET A 541 -3.98 0.41 28.97
CA MET A 541 -3.62 -0.98 28.67
C MET A 541 -2.51 -1.04 27.61
N VAL A 542 -2.64 -0.24 26.55
CA VAL A 542 -1.65 -0.11 25.47
C VAL A 542 -0.30 0.37 26.02
N ASP A 543 -0.30 1.39 26.89
CA ASP A 543 0.93 1.92 27.52
C ASP A 543 1.69 0.83 28.29
N LYS A 544 0.96 0.05 29.11
CA LYS A 544 1.56 -1.07 29.88
C LYS A 544 2.08 -2.18 28.98
N MET A 545 1.36 -2.47 27.89
CA MET A 545 1.76 -3.48 26.91
C MET A 545 3.06 -3.10 26.20
N PHE A 546 3.16 -1.88 25.68
CA PHE A 546 4.37 -1.41 24.99
C PHE A 546 5.57 -1.32 25.93
N LEU A 547 5.36 -0.89 27.18
CA LEU A 547 6.43 -0.91 28.17
C LEU A 547 6.88 -2.34 28.50
N ALA A 548 5.97 -3.31 28.57
CA ALA A 548 6.33 -4.71 28.78
C ALA A 548 7.13 -5.28 27.59
N MET A 549 6.72 -5.00 26.35
CA MET A 549 7.46 -5.40 25.14
C MET A 549 8.87 -4.79 25.11
N ALA A 550 9.01 -3.51 25.48
CA ALA A 550 10.31 -2.85 25.56
C ALA A 550 11.28 -3.57 26.50
N ASN A 551 10.73 -4.14 27.57
CA ASN A 551 11.44 -4.95 28.57
C ASN A 551 11.56 -6.45 28.21
N GLY A 552 11.22 -6.83 26.98
CA GLY A 552 11.41 -8.19 26.45
C GLY A 552 10.29 -9.19 26.77
N VAL A 553 9.13 -8.72 27.25
CA VAL A 553 7.96 -9.59 27.47
C VAL A 553 7.30 -9.92 26.14
N ASP A 554 7.15 -11.22 25.85
CA ASP A 554 6.38 -11.70 24.70
C ASP A 554 4.87 -11.58 24.97
N MET A 555 4.29 -10.49 24.49
CA MET A 555 2.86 -10.20 24.66
C MET A 555 1.95 -11.08 23.79
N SER A 556 2.48 -11.73 22.75
CA SER A 556 1.69 -12.61 21.88
C SER A 556 1.19 -13.85 22.64
N ALA A 557 1.99 -14.35 23.59
CA ALA A 557 1.60 -15.43 24.50
C ALA A 557 0.49 -14.99 25.48
N LEU A 558 0.53 -13.75 25.95
CA LEU A 558 -0.44 -13.20 26.90
C LEU A 558 -1.82 -12.97 26.25
N MET A 559 -1.84 -12.45 25.02
CA MET A 559 -3.07 -12.24 24.24
C MET A 559 -3.74 -13.56 23.83
N THR A 560 -2.94 -14.59 23.52
CA THR A 560 -3.45 -15.92 23.17
C THR A 560 -4.11 -16.62 24.37
N GLN A 561 -3.58 -16.44 25.58
CA GLN A 561 -4.20 -16.97 26.81
C GLN A 561 -5.54 -16.29 27.15
N GLY A 562 -5.69 -15.00 26.86
CA GLY A 562 -6.95 -14.26 27.08
C GLY A 562 -8.08 -14.69 26.13
N ALA A 563 -7.77 -14.96 24.86
CA ALA A 563 -8.74 -15.44 23.89
C ALA A 563 -9.21 -16.89 24.16
N ALA A 564 -8.37 -17.71 24.79
CA ALA A 564 -8.66 -19.11 25.11
C ALA A 564 -9.66 -19.30 26.26
N GLN A 565 -10.01 -18.24 27.02
CA GLN A 565 -10.89 -18.35 28.19
C GLN A 565 -12.40 -18.37 27.88
N GLY A 566 -12.80 -18.37 26.60
CA GLY A 566 -14.17 -18.72 26.20
C GLY A 566 -15.28 -17.96 26.94
N GLY A 567 -15.47 -16.68 26.60
CA GLY A 567 -16.57 -15.85 27.09
C GLY A 567 -16.64 -14.53 26.32
N GLU A 568 -17.83 -13.91 26.27
CA GLU A 568 -18.01 -12.57 25.69
C GLU A 568 -17.25 -11.55 26.54
N SER A 569 -16.08 -11.12 26.07
CA SER A 569 -15.24 -10.10 26.72
C SER A 569 -15.00 -8.92 25.76
N PRO A 570 -14.70 -7.71 26.27
CA PRO A 570 -14.35 -6.58 25.41
C PRO A 570 -13.16 -6.86 24.48
N LEU A 571 -12.20 -7.68 24.92
CA LEU A 571 -11.04 -8.08 24.10
C LEU A 571 -11.44 -8.98 22.92
N SER A 572 -12.35 -9.93 23.12
CA SER A 572 -12.88 -10.76 22.02
C SER A 572 -13.71 -9.96 21.01
N THR A 573 -14.27 -8.81 21.41
CA THR A 573 -14.94 -7.87 20.49
C THR A 573 -13.95 -7.08 19.64
N LEU A 574 -12.79 -6.71 20.19
CA LEU A 574 -11.75 -5.99 19.47
C LEU A 574 -10.95 -6.89 18.51
N PHE A 575 -10.74 -8.15 18.91
CA PHE A 575 -9.94 -9.13 18.18
C PHE A 575 -10.72 -10.45 18.04
N PRO A 576 -11.70 -10.50 17.11
CA PRO A 576 -12.59 -11.66 16.98
C PRO A 576 -11.87 -12.91 16.48
N GLY A 577 -10.80 -12.77 15.69
CA GLY A 577 -10.06 -13.89 15.11
C GLY A 577 -10.88 -14.71 14.10
N PHE A 578 -10.47 -15.96 13.85
CA PHE A 578 -11.11 -16.84 12.86
C PHE A 578 -12.63 -16.99 13.12
N PRO A 579 -13.52 -16.93 12.11
CA PRO A 579 -13.26 -17.09 10.67
C PRO A 579 -12.83 -15.83 9.94
N TRP A 580 -12.64 -14.70 10.62
CA TRP A 580 -12.03 -13.56 9.94
C TRP A 580 -10.62 -13.92 9.46
N HIS A 581 -10.29 -13.50 8.25
CA HIS A 581 -8.94 -13.57 7.68
C HIS A 581 -8.44 -12.18 7.21
N ALA A 582 -9.25 -11.15 7.40
CA ALA A 582 -9.01 -9.78 6.97
C ALA A 582 -9.49 -8.77 8.00
N ALA A 583 -8.92 -7.58 7.96
CA ALA A 583 -9.43 -6.41 8.67
C ALA A 583 -10.72 -5.89 8.01
N GLN A 584 -11.50 -5.14 8.78
CA GLN A 584 -12.79 -4.54 8.37
C GLN A 584 -12.83 -3.03 8.69
N CYS A 585 -11.69 -2.39 8.94
CA CYS A 585 -11.56 -0.99 9.35
C CYS A 585 -11.35 0.01 8.19
N GLY A 586 -11.17 -0.47 6.96
CA GLY A 586 -10.85 0.32 5.78
C GLY A 586 -11.98 1.26 5.33
N ASP A 587 -11.60 2.43 4.81
CA ASP A 587 -12.49 3.32 4.06
C ASP A 587 -12.96 2.68 2.73
N LEU A 588 -12.12 1.84 2.12
CA LEU A 588 -12.47 0.93 1.02
C LEU A 588 -12.41 -0.53 1.49
N ASP A 589 -13.24 -1.39 0.89
CA ASP A 589 -13.21 -2.84 1.14
C ASP A 589 -12.09 -3.58 0.38
N LEU A 590 -11.93 -4.88 0.65
CA LEU A 590 -10.89 -5.74 0.05
C LEU A 590 -10.88 -5.78 -1.48
N ILE A 591 -12.00 -5.46 -2.13
CA ILE A 591 -12.13 -5.44 -3.59
C ILE A 591 -12.21 -4.01 -4.14
N GLY A 592 -12.02 -2.99 -3.31
CA GLY A 592 -11.86 -1.60 -3.70
C GLY A 592 -13.16 -0.78 -3.78
N TYR A 593 -14.23 -1.20 -3.13
CA TYR A 593 -15.45 -0.39 -3.02
C TYR A 593 -15.43 0.49 -1.78
N ARG A 594 -15.88 1.73 -1.94
CA ARG A 594 -16.04 2.67 -0.82
C ARG A 594 -17.09 2.16 0.17
N LYS A 595 -16.71 2.13 1.44
CA LYS A 595 -17.61 1.94 2.59
C LYS A 595 -18.14 3.30 3.06
N PRO A 596 -19.25 3.37 3.79
CA PRO A 596 -19.84 4.64 4.23
C PRO A 596 -18.91 5.62 4.94
N GLN A 597 -17.99 5.12 5.76
CA GLN A 597 -16.99 5.96 6.43
C GLN A 597 -16.13 6.77 5.42
N SER A 598 -15.86 6.24 4.22
CA SER A 598 -15.19 6.98 3.14
C SER A 598 -16.03 8.12 2.59
N PHE A 599 -17.35 7.98 2.50
CA PHE A 599 -18.22 9.09 2.07
C PHE A 599 -18.20 10.23 3.08
N TYR A 600 -18.21 9.88 4.37
CA TYR A 600 -18.12 10.88 5.42
C TYR A 600 -16.78 11.63 5.39
N ARG A 601 -15.66 10.91 5.25
CA ARG A 601 -14.33 11.50 5.21
C ARG A 601 -14.12 12.42 4.01
N ASP A 602 -14.68 12.05 2.85
CA ASP A 602 -14.70 12.88 1.64
C ASP A 602 -15.47 14.21 1.86
N ILE A 603 -16.57 14.20 2.63
CA ILE A 603 -17.25 15.43 3.05
C ILE A 603 -16.32 16.32 3.90
N LEU A 604 -15.63 15.74 4.88
CA LEU A 604 -14.75 16.51 5.77
C LEU A 604 -13.59 17.15 4.99
N TRP A 605 -12.88 16.38 4.16
CA TRP A 605 -11.68 16.83 3.47
C TRP A 605 -11.97 17.69 2.24
N ASN A 606 -12.92 17.26 1.41
CA ASN A 606 -13.15 17.85 0.09
C ASN A 606 -14.41 18.73 0.06
N GLY A 607 -15.25 18.69 1.09
CA GLY A 607 -16.39 19.57 1.30
C GLY A 607 -17.30 19.69 0.09
N GLY A 608 -17.62 20.92 -0.29
CA GLY A 608 -18.44 21.24 -1.45
C GLY A 608 -19.91 20.84 -1.27
N ASP A 609 -20.64 20.74 -2.37
CA ASP A 609 -22.09 20.51 -2.39
C ASP A 609 -22.48 19.02 -2.20
N ARG A 610 -21.52 18.13 -1.97
CA ARG A 610 -21.72 16.67 -1.91
C ARG A 610 -22.70 16.26 -0.81
N VAL A 611 -23.51 15.23 -1.11
CA VAL A 611 -24.48 14.61 -0.20
C VAL A 611 -24.46 13.10 -0.39
N TYR A 612 -24.46 12.34 0.72
CA TYR A 612 -24.50 10.88 0.71
C TYR A 612 -25.51 10.37 1.73
N ALA A 613 -26.56 9.69 1.28
CA ALA A 613 -27.50 9.00 2.15
C ALA A 613 -27.05 7.56 2.40
N THR A 614 -27.08 7.14 3.66
CA THR A 614 -26.84 5.76 4.09
C THR A 614 -27.89 5.36 5.13
N VAL A 615 -28.02 4.07 5.39
CA VAL A 615 -29.00 3.52 6.33
C VAL A 615 -28.26 2.63 7.31
N ARG A 616 -28.47 2.84 8.60
CA ARG A 616 -27.95 1.95 9.63
C ARG A 616 -28.62 0.59 9.50
N LEU A 617 -27.83 -0.47 9.65
CA LEU A 617 -28.39 -1.81 9.62
C LEU A 617 -29.45 -1.96 10.73
N PRO A 618 -30.66 -2.46 10.42
CA PRO A 618 -31.71 -2.67 11.41
C PRO A 618 -31.22 -3.61 12.52
N GLU A 619 -31.48 -3.25 13.77
CA GLU A 619 -31.16 -4.13 14.90
C GLU A 619 -32.20 -5.25 15.02
N PRO A 620 -31.80 -6.53 15.13
CA PRO A 620 -32.71 -7.62 15.45
C PRO A 620 -33.37 -7.40 16.80
N GLU A 621 -34.58 -7.96 16.98
CA GLU A 621 -35.28 -7.89 18.26
C GLU A 621 -34.43 -8.47 19.41
N GLY A 622 -34.33 -7.73 20.52
CA GLY A 622 -33.55 -8.12 21.68
C GLY A 622 -32.02 -8.00 21.54
N LYS A 623 -31.50 -7.55 20.38
CA LYS A 623 -30.06 -7.35 20.16
C LYS A 623 -29.71 -5.90 19.87
N LYS A 624 -28.45 -5.55 20.13
CA LYS A 624 -27.86 -4.24 19.83
C LYS A 624 -26.60 -4.40 19.00
N THR A 625 -26.32 -3.37 18.21
CA THR A 625 -25.06 -3.25 17.48
C THR A 625 -23.93 -3.08 18.48
N VAL A 626 -22.93 -3.95 18.40
CA VAL A 626 -21.70 -3.89 19.19
C VAL A 626 -20.59 -3.37 18.27
N VAL A 627 -20.06 -2.19 18.60
CA VAL A 627 -18.91 -1.56 17.95
C VAL A 627 -17.83 -1.28 18.99
N ALA A 628 -16.58 -1.55 18.64
CA ALA A 628 -15.41 -1.28 19.48
C ALA A 628 -14.19 -0.98 18.60
N GLY A 629 -13.22 -0.23 19.13
CA GLY A 629 -11.96 0.05 18.47
C GLY A 629 -12.14 0.72 17.11
N TRP A 630 -11.63 0.06 16.07
CA TRP A 630 -11.68 0.56 14.69
C TRP A 630 -13.04 0.40 14.00
N ALA A 631 -14.04 -0.18 14.67
CA ALA A 631 -15.35 -0.39 14.08
C ALA A 631 -16.13 0.93 14.03
N VAL A 632 -16.88 1.13 12.94
CA VAL A 632 -17.89 2.18 12.84
C VAL A 632 -19.28 1.57 12.88
N PHE A 633 -20.29 2.37 13.19
CA PHE A 633 -21.68 1.91 13.10
C PHE A 633 -21.96 1.37 11.69
N PRO A 634 -22.50 0.14 11.57
CA PRO A 634 -22.72 -0.49 10.29
C PRO A 634 -23.83 0.24 9.56
N THR A 635 -23.46 0.87 8.46
CA THR A 635 -24.35 1.58 7.56
C THR A 635 -24.17 1.05 6.14
N LEU A 636 -25.18 1.19 5.29
CA LEU A 636 -25.10 0.84 3.87
C LEU A 636 -25.80 1.90 3.01
N PRO A 637 -25.30 2.21 1.80
CA PRO A 637 -26.02 3.01 0.82
C PRO A 637 -27.10 2.15 0.13
N ASN A 638 -28.06 1.63 0.91
CA ASN A 638 -29.10 0.70 0.46
C ASN A 638 -30.49 1.10 0.96
N TRP A 639 -31.53 0.96 0.11
CA TRP A 639 -32.95 1.12 0.47
C TRP A 639 -33.78 -0.14 0.19
N THR A 640 -33.16 -1.31 0.33
CA THR A 640 -33.80 -2.61 0.11
C THR A 640 -33.73 -3.42 1.39
N TRP A 641 -34.79 -3.38 2.19
CA TRP A 641 -34.86 -3.97 3.54
C TRP A 641 -36.11 -4.86 3.71
N PRO A 642 -36.16 -6.05 3.08
CA PRO A 642 -37.31 -6.95 3.20
C PRO A 642 -37.62 -7.30 4.66
N GLY A 643 -38.90 -7.29 5.05
CA GLY A 643 -39.34 -7.60 6.42
C GLY A 643 -39.22 -6.43 7.40
N GLN A 644 -38.84 -5.25 6.91
CA GLN A 644 -38.81 -4.01 7.68
C GLN A 644 -39.98 -3.07 7.36
N GLU A 645 -40.96 -3.50 6.56
CA GLU A 645 -42.10 -2.67 6.14
C GLU A 645 -42.83 -2.07 7.35
N GLY A 646 -42.97 -0.74 7.36
CA GLY A 646 -43.60 0.01 8.44
C GLY A 646 -42.72 0.21 9.69
N LYS A 647 -41.58 -0.48 9.83
CA LYS A 647 -40.64 -0.26 10.93
C LYS A 647 -39.81 1.00 10.68
N THR A 648 -39.45 1.68 11.76
CA THR A 648 -38.58 2.86 11.69
C THR A 648 -37.13 2.44 11.47
N LEU A 649 -36.53 2.94 10.40
CA LEU A 649 -35.10 2.81 10.11
C LEU A 649 -34.38 4.13 10.34
N GLN A 650 -33.12 4.05 10.75
CA GLN A 650 -32.25 5.20 10.92
C GLN A 650 -31.49 5.49 9.63
N VAL A 651 -31.81 6.61 9.00
CA VAL A 651 -31.11 7.14 7.83
C VAL A 651 -30.07 8.16 8.29
N GLU A 652 -28.81 7.93 7.94
CA GLU A 652 -27.68 8.80 8.22
C GLU A 652 -27.27 9.50 6.91
N VAL A 653 -27.22 10.83 6.92
CA VAL A 653 -26.86 11.61 5.74
C VAL A 653 -25.61 12.43 6.01
N TYR A 654 -24.58 12.23 5.20
CA TYR A 654 -23.37 13.05 5.18
C TYR A 654 -23.54 14.17 4.15
N SER A 655 -23.25 15.41 4.52
CA SER A 655 -23.54 16.56 3.66
C SER A 655 -22.56 17.71 3.89
N GLY A 656 -21.95 18.19 2.81
CA GLY A 656 -21.17 19.43 2.81
C GLY A 656 -22.04 20.69 2.62
N ALA A 657 -23.36 20.53 2.45
CA ALA A 657 -24.34 21.62 2.40
C ALA A 657 -24.70 22.13 3.81
N GLU A 658 -25.42 23.25 3.90
CA GLU A 658 -25.82 23.85 5.19
C GLU A 658 -26.90 23.03 5.90
N LYS A 659 -27.82 22.49 5.12
CA LYS A 659 -28.92 21.63 5.59
C LYS A 659 -29.26 20.58 4.55
N VAL A 660 -30.00 19.56 4.96
CA VAL A 660 -30.50 18.51 4.07
C VAL A 660 -32.00 18.30 4.26
N ARG A 661 -32.73 18.18 3.15
CA ARG A 661 -34.13 17.75 3.10
C ARG A 661 -34.18 16.28 2.70
N LEU A 662 -34.82 15.45 3.52
CA LEU A 662 -35.00 14.03 3.21
C LEU A 662 -36.43 13.74 2.75
N PHE A 663 -36.58 13.02 1.64
CA PHE A 663 -37.86 12.64 1.07
C PHE A 663 -37.96 11.12 0.95
N LEU A 664 -39.15 10.58 1.22
CA LEU A 664 -39.51 9.20 0.91
C LEU A 664 -40.70 9.21 -0.04
N ASN A 665 -40.54 8.62 -1.22
CA ASN A 665 -41.59 8.55 -2.25
C ASN A 665 -42.20 9.93 -2.57
N GLY A 666 -41.33 10.96 -2.63
CA GLY A 666 -41.71 12.35 -2.88
C GLY A 666 -42.27 13.12 -1.67
N LYS A 667 -42.58 12.44 -0.56
CA LYS A 667 -43.04 13.09 0.67
C LYS A 667 -41.85 13.54 1.51
N LEU A 668 -41.85 14.80 1.95
CA LEU A 668 -40.85 15.32 2.89
C LEU A 668 -40.96 14.60 4.23
N ILE A 669 -39.86 13.99 4.67
CA ILE A 669 -39.70 13.43 6.00
C ILE A 669 -39.24 14.51 6.98
N GLY A 670 -38.28 15.34 6.57
CA GLY A 670 -37.80 16.46 7.39
C GLY A 670 -36.65 17.23 6.75
N GLU A 671 -36.32 18.36 7.38
CA GLU A 671 -35.15 19.18 7.07
C GLU A 671 -34.28 19.26 8.34
N LYS A 672 -32.97 19.05 8.22
CA LYS A 672 -32.01 19.15 9.34
C LYS A 672 -30.73 19.88 8.91
N PRO A 673 -30.11 20.67 9.81
CA PRO A 673 -28.82 21.30 9.54
C PRO A 673 -27.70 20.24 9.48
N THR A 674 -26.65 20.53 8.71
CA THR A 674 -25.45 19.68 8.55
C THR A 674 -24.17 20.53 8.62
N GLY A 675 -24.16 21.55 9.47
CA GLY A 675 -22.98 22.38 9.67
C GLY A 675 -21.93 21.70 10.55
N ARG A 676 -20.86 22.44 10.85
CA ARG A 676 -19.77 21.96 11.73
C ARG A 676 -20.27 21.53 13.11
N GLU A 677 -21.29 22.20 13.66
CA GLU A 677 -21.93 21.84 14.94
C GLU A 677 -22.63 20.47 14.91
N GLN A 678 -23.05 20.01 13.73
CA GLN A 678 -23.64 18.69 13.52
C GLN A 678 -22.62 17.70 12.93
N GLU A 679 -21.34 18.09 12.92
CA GLU A 679 -20.24 17.33 12.33
C GLU A 679 -20.53 16.94 10.87
N PHE A 680 -21.24 17.76 10.11
CA PHE A 680 -21.62 17.45 8.71
C PHE A 680 -22.49 16.19 8.53
N ARG A 681 -23.24 15.80 9.58
CA ARG A 681 -24.16 14.66 9.54
C ARG A 681 -25.58 15.06 9.94
N ALA A 682 -26.57 14.36 9.40
CA ALA A 682 -27.95 14.41 9.87
C ALA A 682 -28.56 13.01 9.98
N MET A 683 -29.19 12.71 11.11
CA MET A 683 -29.92 11.48 11.36
C MET A 683 -31.42 11.67 11.17
N PHE A 684 -32.11 10.74 10.51
CA PHE A 684 -33.56 10.74 10.35
C PHE A 684 -34.16 9.40 10.72
N ASP A 685 -35.30 9.43 11.42
CA ASP A 685 -36.13 8.26 11.67
C ASP A 685 -37.16 8.16 10.55
N VAL A 686 -37.09 7.09 9.75
CA VAL A 686 -37.88 6.93 8.53
C VAL A 686 -38.68 5.64 8.62
N PRO A 687 -40.03 5.67 8.59
CA PRO A 687 -40.83 4.45 8.46
C PRO A 687 -40.55 3.84 7.09
N TYR A 688 -39.97 2.64 7.07
CA TYR A 688 -39.56 2.01 5.83
C TYR A 688 -40.77 1.68 4.96
N ALA A 689 -40.73 2.20 3.74
CA ALA A 689 -41.59 1.80 2.64
C ALA A 689 -40.71 1.64 1.40
N ALA A 690 -40.99 0.59 0.63
CA ALA A 690 -40.34 0.39 -0.65
C ALA A 690 -40.55 1.61 -1.58
N GLY A 691 -39.55 1.92 -2.38
CA GLY A 691 -39.57 3.02 -3.34
C GLY A 691 -38.26 3.81 -3.32
N THR A 692 -38.35 5.14 -3.27
CA THR A 692 -37.21 6.04 -3.42
C THR A 692 -37.02 6.91 -2.20
N LEU A 693 -35.85 6.79 -1.56
CA LEU A 693 -35.33 7.70 -0.56
C LEU A 693 -34.41 8.71 -1.22
N LYS A 694 -34.68 10.00 -1.06
CA LYS A 694 -33.91 11.09 -1.65
C LYS A 694 -33.48 12.10 -0.60
N ALA A 695 -32.17 12.28 -0.43
CA ALA A 695 -31.60 13.35 0.36
C ALA A 695 -31.18 14.51 -0.56
N VAL A 696 -31.62 15.73 -0.29
CA VAL A 696 -31.32 16.93 -1.06
C VAL A 696 -30.55 17.91 -0.19
N GLY A 697 -29.29 18.18 -0.55
CA GLY A 697 -28.47 19.20 0.11
C GLY A 697 -28.94 20.59 -0.28
N VAL A 698 -28.99 21.50 0.69
CA VAL A 698 -29.52 22.86 0.52
C VAL A 698 -28.52 23.87 1.09
N ARG A 699 -28.29 24.95 0.34
CA ARG A 699 -27.60 26.18 0.81
C ARG A 699 -28.52 27.38 0.64
N GLY A 700 -28.74 28.14 1.71
CA GLY A 700 -29.86 29.06 1.79
C GLY A 700 -31.16 28.31 1.51
N GLU A 701 -31.82 28.63 0.39
CA GLU A 701 -33.03 27.94 -0.07
C GLU A 701 -32.84 27.11 -1.35
N ARG A 702 -31.62 27.09 -1.91
CA ARG A 702 -31.32 26.41 -3.18
C ARG A 702 -30.85 24.98 -2.95
N ALA A 703 -31.43 24.03 -3.69
CA ALA A 703 -30.91 22.67 -3.78
C ALA A 703 -29.55 22.66 -4.53
N VAL A 704 -28.54 22.00 -3.95
CA VAL A 704 -27.17 22.01 -4.48
C VAL A 704 -26.67 20.64 -4.93
N ALA A 705 -27.17 19.56 -4.31
CA ALA A 705 -26.94 18.19 -4.76
C ALA A 705 -28.03 17.25 -4.22
N GLU A 706 -28.05 16.04 -4.74
CA GLU A 706 -28.93 14.98 -4.26
C GLU A 706 -28.22 13.63 -4.16
N SER A 707 -28.68 12.81 -3.22
CA SER A 707 -28.33 11.41 -3.07
C SER A 707 -29.62 10.59 -3.08
N VAL A 708 -29.69 9.59 -3.96
CA VAL A 708 -30.92 8.82 -4.20
C VAL A 708 -30.63 7.33 -3.96
N LEU A 709 -31.37 6.73 -3.03
CA LEU A 709 -31.40 5.29 -2.81
C LEU A 709 -32.78 4.78 -3.23
N THR A 710 -32.82 3.72 -4.03
CA THR A 710 -34.09 3.12 -4.48
C THR A 710 -34.11 1.64 -4.15
N THR A 711 -35.25 1.15 -3.65
CA THR A 711 -35.48 -0.28 -3.39
C THR A 711 -35.25 -1.08 -4.68
N ALA A 712 -34.36 -2.06 -4.64
CA ALA A 712 -34.11 -2.98 -5.75
C ALA A 712 -35.10 -4.14 -5.71
N GLY A 713 -35.58 -4.54 -6.89
CA GLY A 713 -36.40 -5.73 -7.09
C GLY A 713 -35.60 -7.03 -6.89
N ARG A 714 -36.25 -8.19 -7.09
CA ARG A 714 -35.55 -9.47 -7.07
C ARG A 714 -34.41 -9.46 -8.10
N PRO A 715 -33.24 -10.05 -7.80
CA PRO A 715 -32.16 -10.11 -8.76
C PRO A 715 -32.57 -11.04 -9.92
N VAL A 716 -32.33 -10.61 -11.16
CA VAL A 716 -32.72 -11.38 -12.36
C VAL A 716 -31.56 -11.62 -13.32
N GLN A 717 -30.47 -10.87 -13.21
CA GLN A 717 -29.32 -10.99 -14.11
C GLN A 717 -28.02 -10.63 -13.41
N LEU A 718 -26.92 -11.21 -13.90
CA LEU A 718 -25.57 -10.75 -13.61
C LEU A 718 -25.20 -9.56 -14.52
N ARG A 719 -24.30 -8.71 -14.04
CA ARG A 719 -23.67 -7.63 -14.81
C ARG A 719 -22.17 -7.64 -14.56
N LEU A 720 -21.39 -7.71 -15.65
CA LEU A 720 -19.93 -7.66 -15.59
C LEU A 720 -19.42 -6.28 -16.02
N LYS A 721 -18.54 -5.68 -15.23
CA LYS A 721 -17.91 -4.37 -15.50
C LYS A 721 -16.40 -4.48 -15.34
N ALA A 722 -15.69 -4.53 -16.47
CA ALA A 722 -14.24 -4.41 -16.49
C ALA A 722 -13.83 -2.94 -16.24
N ASP A 723 -12.86 -2.70 -15.35
CA ASP A 723 -12.24 -1.38 -15.17
C ASP A 723 -11.55 -0.91 -16.45
N ARG A 724 -10.94 -1.86 -17.19
CA ARG A 724 -10.30 -1.67 -18.48
C ARG A 724 -10.67 -2.82 -19.42
N THR A 725 -11.19 -2.47 -20.59
CA THR A 725 -11.49 -3.43 -21.67
C THR A 725 -10.35 -3.60 -22.67
N VAL A 726 -9.23 -2.91 -22.46
CA VAL A 726 -8.02 -3.02 -23.26
C VAL A 726 -6.82 -3.16 -22.33
N VAL A 727 -6.09 -4.25 -22.50
CA VAL A 727 -4.89 -4.61 -21.73
C VAL A 727 -3.71 -4.87 -22.66
N GLN A 728 -2.51 -4.81 -22.13
CA GLN A 728 -1.29 -5.18 -22.82
C GLN A 728 -1.07 -6.69 -22.76
N ALA A 729 -0.78 -7.30 -23.91
CA ALA A 729 -0.43 -8.71 -23.98
C ALA A 729 1.05 -8.93 -23.61
N ASP A 730 1.42 -8.62 -22.37
CA ASP A 730 2.80 -8.71 -21.87
C ASP A 730 3.00 -9.78 -20.79
N GLY A 731 1.94 -10.53 -20.45
CA GLY A 731 1.98 -11.51 -19.37
C GLY A 731 1.86 -10.91 -17.97
N GLN A 732 1.65 -9.58 -17.84
CA GLN A 732 1.65 -8.88 -16.54
C GLN A 732 0.40 -8.00 -16.37
N ASP A 733 -0.12 -7.39 -17.43
CA ASP A 733 -1.25 -6.46 -17.34
C ASP A 733 -2.55 -7.15 -16.87
N LEU A 734 -3.35 -6.41 -16.10
CA LEU A 734 -4.55 -6.89 -15.43
C LEU A 734 -5.80 -6.11 -15.85
N SER A 735 -6.93 -6.81 -15.84
CA SER A 735 -8.27 -6.21 -15.90
C SER A 735 -9.08 -6.68 -14.70
N PHE A 736 -9.63 -5.74 -13.94
CA PHE A 736 -10.46 -6.00 -12.77
C PHE A 736 -11.93 -5.96 -13.18
N VAL A 737 -12.60 -7.10 -13.14
CA VAL A 737 -13.99 -7.25 -13.57
C VAL A 737 -14.90 -7.41 -12.36
N THR A 738 -15.68 -6.38 -12.06
CA THR A 738 -16.76 -6.46 -11.08
C THR A 738 -17.89 -7.31 -11.62
N VAL A 739 -18.40 -8.20 -10.79
CA VAL A 739 -19.61 -8.99 -11.01
C VAL A 739 -20.69 -8.49 -10.06
N GLU A 740 -21.84 -8.08 -10.59
CA GLU A 740 -22.97 -7.56 -9.82
C GLU A 740 -24.24 -8.37 -10.11
N ALA A 741 -25.03 -8.69 -9.08
CA ALA A 741 -26.42 -9.11 -9.28
C ALA A 741 -27.33 -7.87 -9.32
N VAL A 742 -28.16 -7.78 -10.37
CA VAL A 742 -29.06 -6.63 -10.57
C VAL A 742 -30.50 -7.08 -10.81
N ASP A 743 -31.44 -6.19 -10.47
CA ASP A 743 -32.86 -6.39 -10.76
C ASP A 743 -33.22 -6.11 -12.23
N ALA A 744 -34.51 -6.24 -12.56
CA ALA A 744 -35.02 -6.05 -13.92
C ALA A 744 -34.80 -4.62 -14.47
N GLU A 745 -34.63 -3.64 -13.58
CA GLU A 745 -34.34 -2.25 -13.93
C GLU A 745 -32.83 -1.93 -13.88
N GLY A 746 -31.98 -2.93 -13.65
CA GLY A 746 -30.53 -2.80 -13.61
C GLY A 746 -29.95 -2.18 -12.33
N ARG A 747 -30.75 -2.08 -11.26
CA ARG A 747 -30.31 -1.64 -9.93
C ARG A 747 -29.57 -2.77 -9.22
N LEU A 748 -28.49 -2.44 -8.52
CA LEU A 748 -27.74 -3.40 -7.71
C LEU A 748 -28.66 -3.96 -6.61
N GLN A 749 -28.77 -5.28 -6.54
CA GLN A 749 -29.46 -5.95 -5.43
C GLN A 749 -28.44 -6.32 -4.36
N MET A 750 -28.27 -5.46 -3.36
CA MET A 750 -27.27 -5.65 -2.30
C MET A 750 -27.57 -6.83 -1.37
N ASN A 751 -28.78 -7.38 -1.37
CA ASN A 751 -29.09 -8.59 -0.61
C ASN A 751 -28.78 -9.89 -1.37
N ALA A 752 -28.31 -9.80 -2.62
CA ALA A 752 -27.95 -10.97 -3.43
C ALA A 752 -26.66 -11.62 -2.92
N ASP A 753 -26.69 -12.93 -2.75
CA ASP A 753 -25.61 -13.73 -2.18
C ASP A 753 -25.37 -15.05 -2.95
N GLN A 754 -25.87 -15.15 -4.18
CA GLN A 754 -25.69 -16.34 -5.01
C GLN A 754 -24.20 -16.64 -5.26
N GLU A 755 -23.86 -17.92 -5.45
CA GLU A 755 -22.55 -18.31 -5.95
C GLU A 755 -22.47 -18.06 -7.47
N ALA A 756 -21.50 -17.25 -7.89
CA ALA A 756 -21.22 -17.00 -9.29
C ALA A 756 -20.04 -17.87 -9.76
N HIS A 757 -20.21 -18.52 -10.90
CA HIS A 757 -19.18 -19.32 -11.56
C HIS A 757 -18.66 -18.59 -12.80
N PHE A 758 -17.36 -18.66 -13.03
CA PHE A 758 -16.65 -17.91 -14.05
C PHE A 758 -15.98 -18.85 -15.04
N ALA A 759 -16.12 -18.54 -16.33
CA ALA A 759 -15.40 -19.22 -17.39
C ALA A 759 -14.69 -18.18 -18.26
N ILE A 760 -13.45 -18.49 -18.65
CA ILE A 760 -12.62 -17.62 -19.46
C ILE A 760 -12.16 -18.35 -20.73
N SER A 761 -12.09 -17.63 -21.84
CA SER A 761 -11.55 -18.11 -23.11
C SER A 761 -10.73 -17.01 -23.80
N GLY A 762 -9.81 -17.41 -24.68
CA GLY A 762 -8.85 -16.50 -25.31
C GLY A 762 -7.52 -16.41 -24.56
N PRO A 763 -6.62 -15.48 -24.93
CA PRO A 763 -5.26 -15.41 -24.41
C PRO A 763 -5.18 -14.68 -23.05
N GLY A 764 -5.84 -15.23 -22.03
CA GLY A 764 -5.83 -14.72 -20.67
C GLY A 764 -6.27 -15.76 -19.65
N ALA A 765 -5.97 -15.52 -18.38
CA ALA A 765 -6.31 -16.40 -17.27
C ALA A 765 -6.98 -15.62 -16.13
N ILE A 766 -7.79 -16.32 -15.34
CA ILE A 766 -8.28 -15.79 -14.06
C ILE A 766 -7.10 -15.86 -13.07
N ALA A 767 -6.63 -14.70 -12.64
CA ALA A 767 -5.53 -14.59 -11.67
C ALA A 767 -6.04 -14.66 -10.23
N ALA A 768 -7.25 -14.17 -9.97
CA ALA A 768 -7.92 -14.33 -8.69
C ALA A 768 -9.41 -14.04 -8.82
N VAL A 769 -10.18 -14.53 -7.86
CA VAL A 769 -11.59 -14.17 -7.60
C VAL A 769 -11.71 -13.72 -6.15
N GLY A 770 -12.68 -12.86 -5.82
CA GLY A 770 -12.88 -12.43 -4.44
C GLY A 770 -14.18 -11.68 -4.22
N ASN A 771 -14.51 -11.44 -2.96
CA ASN A 771 -15.59 -10.57 -2.52
C ASN A 771 -15.09 -9.76 -1.31
N ALA A 772 -15.96 -8.96 -0.70
CA ALA A 772 -15.62 -8.14 0.47
C ALA A 772 -16.00 -8.76 1.82
N ASP A 773 -16.38 -10.04 1.90
CA ASP A 773 -16.62 -10.70 3.18
C ASP A 773 -15.29 -11.21 3.74
N GLY A 774 -14.73 -10.51 4.73
CA GLY A 774 -13.49 -10.91 5.39
C GLY A 774 -13.56 -12.22 6.19
N ARG A 775 -14.70 -12.93 6.16
CA ARG A 775 -14.90 -14.27 6.76
C ARG A 775 -15.02 -15.38 5.72
N ASP A 776 -15.08 -15.04 4.43
CA ASP A 776 -15.18 -16.01 3.35
C ASP A 776 -13.84 -16.75 3.17
N SER A 777 -13.78 -17.98 3.67
CA SER A 777 -12.57 -18.80 3.64
C SER A 777 -12.29 -19.53 2.32
N ASP A 778 -13.09 -19.30 1.27
CA ASP A 778 -12.82 -19.92 -0.03
C ASP A 778 -11.58 -19.32 -0.69
N SER A 779 -10.78 -20.17 -1.35
CA SER A 779 -9.52 -19.76 -2.00
C SER A 779 -9.75 -18.70 -3.07
N TYR A 780 -8.95 -17.63 -3.02
CA TYR A 780 -8.94 -16.61 -4.07
C TYR A 780 -8.42 -17.14 -5.42
N GLN A 781 -7.72 -18.28 -5.42
CA GLN A 781 -7.31 -19.00 -6.64
C GLN A 781 -8.41 -19.97 -7.06
N GLY A 782 -9.40 -19.48 -7.81
CA GLY A 782 -10.53 -20.30 -8.23
C GLY A 782 -11.33 -19.69 -9.38
N THR A 783 -12.40 -20.38 -9.75
CA THR A 783 -13.31 -20.00 -10.84
C THR A 783 -14.73 -19.74 -10.35
N GLN A 784 -14.93 -19.57 -9.04
CA GLN A 784 -16.23 -19.23 -8.47
C GLN A 784 -16.09 -18.37 -7.22
N ARG A 785 -17.11 -17.59 -6.93
CA ARG A 785 -17.17 -16.79 -5.71
C ARG A 785 -18.60 -16.44 -5.34
N LYS A 786 -18.92 -16.53 -4.04
CA LYS A 786 -20.17 -16.02 -3.49
C LYS A 786 -20.26 -14.51 -3.65
N LEU A 787 -21.42 -14.00 -4.07
CA LEU A 787 -21.69 -12.57 -4.00
C LEU A 787 -21.77 -12.13 -2.54
N TYR A 788 -21.15 -11.01 -2.22
CA TYR A 788 -21.29 -10.33 -0.94
C TYR A 788 -21.76 -8.89 -1.19
N GLN A 789 -22.85 -8.53 -0.55
CA GLN A 789 -23.57 -7.28 -0.83
C GLN A 789 -23.91 -7.12 -2.33
N GLY A 790 -24.28 -8.23 -2.99
CA GLY A 790 -24.58 -8.28 -4.42
C GLY A 790 -23.37 -8.20 -5.35
N ARG A 791 -22.13 -8.28 -4.83
CA ARG A 791 -20.90 -8.14 -5.63
C ARG A 791 -19.89 -9.26 -5.44
N ALA A 792 -19.14 -9.52 -6.49
CA ALA A 792 -17.85 -10.22 -6.47
C ALA A 792 -16.87 -9.54 -7.45
N LEU A 793 -15.63 -9.98 -7.44
CA LEU A 793 -14.54 -9.51 -8.31
C LEU A 793 -13.89 -10.71 -8.99
N VAL A 794 -13.58 -10.56 -10.28
CA VAL A 794 -12.69 -11.44 -11.04
C VAL A 794 -11.54 -10.62 -11.57
N ILE A 795 -10.31 -11.07 -11.36
CA ILE A 795 -9.10 -10.41 -11.86
C ILE A 795 -8.58 -11.25 -13.03
N VAL A 796 -8.49 -10.64 -14.21
CA VAL A 796 -8.03 -11.28 -15.44
C VAL A 796 -6.60 -10.82 -15.74
N ARG A 797 -5.67 -11.76 -15.88
CA ARG A 797 -4.29 -11.52 -16.32
C ARG A 797 -4.15 -11.84 -17.81
N ALA A 798 -3.62 -10.90 -18.57
CA ALA A 798 -3.36 -11.10 -20.00
C ALA A 798 -2.17 -12.05 -20.20
N ALA A 799 -2.23 -12.90 -21.23
CA ALA A 799 -1.06 -13.65 -21.68
C ALA A 799 -0.12 -12.76 -22.52
N LYS A 800 1.04 -13.29 -22.92
CA LYS A 800 1.95 -12.62 -23.88
C LYS A 800 1.41 -12.59 -25.32
N GLN A 801 0.38 -13.39 -25.60
CA GLN A 801 -0.27 -13.45 -26.90
C GLN A 801 -1.38 -12.40 -26.98
N GLY A 802 -1.36 -11.56 -28.02
CA GLY A 802 -2.46 -10.64 -28.31
C GLY A 802 -3.72 -11.38 -28.78
N GLY A 803 -4.89 -10.82 -28.50
CA GLY A 803 -6.17 -11.38 -28.94
C GLY A 803 -7.34 -10.94 -28.07
N THR A 804 -8.47 -11.58 -28.27
CA THR A 804 -9.73 -11.28 -27.57
C THR A 804 -9.92 -12.27 -26.42
N ILE A 805 -10.03 -11.75 -25.20
CA ILE A 805 -10.33 -12.51 -23.99
C ILE A 805 -11.83 -12.34 -23.70
N ARG A 806 -12.54 -13.44 -23.51
CA ARG A 806 -13.96 -13.43 -23.12
C ARG A 806 -14.11 -14.09 -21.75
N LEU A 807 -14.61 -13.31 -20.80
CA LEU A 807 -14.98 -13.78 -19.46
C LEU A 807 -16.51 -13.84 -19.38
N SER A 808 -17.05 -14.99 -18.99
CA SER A 808 -18.47 -15.19 -18.71
C SER A 808 -18.71 -15.57 -17.26
N ALA A 809 -19.86 -15.16 -16.73
CA ALA A 809 -20.32 -15.52 -15.39
C ALA A 809 -21.74 -16.08 -15.42
N THR A 810 -22.00 -17.10 -14.61
CA THR A 810 -23.30 -17.76 -14.44
C THR A 810 -23.62 -17.87 -12.95
N ALA A 811 -24.88 -17.74 -12.55
CA ALA A 811 -25.31 -17.96 -11.17
C ALA A 811 -26.75 -18.50 -11.13
N PRO A 812 -27.10 -19.40 -10.18
CA PRO A 812 -28.44 -19.97 -10.10
C PRO A 812 -29.54 -18.90 -10.04
N GLY A 813 -30.53 -19.01 -10.95
CA GLY A 813 -31.68 -18.12 -11.01
C GLY A 813 -31.42 -16.72 -11.58
N LEU A 814 -30.22 -16.45 -12.09
CA LEU A 814 -29.87 -15.19 -12.75
C LEU A 814 -29.50 -15.44 -14.21
N ALA A 815 -29.87 -14.51 -15.10
CA ALA A 815 -29.37 -14.52 -16.46
C ALA A 815 -27.85 -14.30 -16.48
N ASP A 816 -27.17 -15.11 -17.29
CA ASP A 816 -25.72 -15.08 -17.47
C ASP A 816 -25.24 -13.75 -18.08
N ALA A 817 -23.98 -13.41 -17.83
CA ALA A 817 -23.34 -12.24 -18.42
C ALA A 817 -21.93 -12.55 -18.91
N ALA A 818 -21.44 -11.73 -19.85
CA ALA A 818 -20.07 -11.83 -20.33
C ALA A 818 -19.50 -10.44 -20.63
N VAL A 819 -18.18 -10.33 -20.51
CA VAL A 819 -17.42 -9.15 -20.91
C VAL A 819 -16.28 -9.56 -21.83
N THR A 820 -15.94 -8.68 -22.77
CA THR A 820 -14.82 -8.87 -23.69
C THR A 820 -13.70 -7.89 -23.33
N ILE A 821 -12.47 -8.41 -23.25
CA ILE A 821 -11.26 -7.65 -23.00
C ILE A 821 -10.31 -7.89 -24.17
N GLN A 822 -9.76 -6.82 -24.74
CA GLN A 822 -8.81 -6.90 -25.85
C GLN A 822 -7.38 -6.84 -25.32
N ALA A 823 -6.62 -7.93 -25.48
CA ALA A 823 -5.19 -7.96 -25.24
C ALA A 823 -4.46 -7.46 -26.49
N LYS A 824 -3.86 -6.27 -26.43
CA LYS A 824 -3.09 -5.68 -27.53
C LYS A 824 -1.66 -6.21 -27.50
N ALA A 825 -1.18 -6.66 -28.65
CA ALA A 825 0.23 -7.02 -28.82
C ALA A 825 1.11 -5.82 -28.47
N THR A 826 2.16 -6.07 -27.68
CA THR A 826 3.14 -5.05 -27.30
C THR A 826 4.51 -5.38 -27.87
N ALA A 827 5.40 -4.39 -27.89
CA ALA A 827 6.80 -4.68 -28.09
C ALA A 827 7.29 -5.57 -26.93
N ALA A 828 7.96 -6.67 -27.26
CA ALA A 828 8.52 -7.54 -26.25
C ALA A 828 9.47 -6.74 -25.35
N ARG A 829 9.23 -6.78 -24.04
CA ARG A 829 10.19 -6.25 -23.05
C ARG A 829 11.48 -7.07 -23.20
N ALA A 830 12.63 -6.43 -22.97
CA ALA A 830 13.88 -7.17 -22.89
C ALA A 830 13.79 -8.12 -21.68
N GLU A 831 13.83 -9.41 -21.94
CA GLU A 831 13.54 -10.46 -20.96
C GLU A 831 14.74 -11.42 -20.88
N LEU A 832 15.00 -11.90 -19.67
CA LEU A 832 16.02 -12.91 -19.41
C LEU A 832 15.54 -14.27 -19.92
N GLN A 833 16.15 -14.70 -21.03
CA GLN A 833 15.87 -15.96 -21.71
C GLN A 833 16.61 -17.16 -21.12
#